data_AF-A0A3C1VH53-F1
#
_entry.id   AF-A0A3C1VH53-F1
#
_cell.length_a   1.000
_cell.length_b   1.000
_cell.length_c   1.000
_cell.angle_alpha   90.00
_cell.angle_beta   90.00
_cell.angle_gamma   90.00
#
_symmetry.space_group_name_H-M   'P 1'
#
loop_
_entity.id
_entity.type
_entity.pdbx_description
1 polymer ?
#
loop_
_entity_poly.entity_id
_entity_poly.type
_entity_poly.pdbx_seq_one_letter_code
_entity_poly.pdbx_strand_id
1 'polypeptide(L)'
;MQIYAPPKVFLRNGRISISGFQTPKWLALSLAALLGLTATVQGRLEVVNGDFSDLTGLTPGDDGWYSGMPKGWTGSDGTYAVNSKYVATPPTCNPSQLGRLRQLVGTLEKTSDVVLTFDVSDVFNGETILKASILDGKQNQLASGQFADGDKQTLVAKWVPAGTAIVILFQATQSTPALDNVSVAVREPGSTAPDAAKPRAVSEPITVAAYYYPGTHPDPRWDKNKYPGFTEWDEIKAAKPRFPGHVQPKPPVWGYQNEALPEVMAQKIAAAANYGVNAFIFDWYYYNDGPYLDDALDEGFLHATNNARVKFALMWANHDWYDIQGYNPADNNLKLLYPGKVTPATWDKICDLVIARYFKHPSYWLVDGKPYFSIYEMSQFLDSFGSIENARAALDKFRAKVRAAGFPGLHVNAIVWGEPNLPGGKTPPGWPKLCRDLALDSLTSYTWVHHGALNNNTFPVSDYVWGRRQYLAFWARAKTDYSIPYFPNAMINWDNSPRAAANADWSHPAGPTVNSVVTGNTPAAFKRSLQIIKQRLLAAPTQPKILTINAWNEWPEGSCLEPMQQYGYGYLEAIKAVFMDASGDNLADNPENQPEMEDTYVSLTDQLGPWIWAEKTFDNQTCQLWNTFEIPKAASITKARLVMTVDDEFTLYLDGRVLGRGNEWRELYNFDLTQLLTPGRHVLAVKCYNSAEDAGMLFGLRVDLADGRIIEVKSDQSWRIVPDGVSRWEKRTEAKPGWPAATIIAPFGGTTPLNGSSWMQAPGKVIVMPLLQPIKVFFWQTGWFQVSLLSLCGLVILISLRLMAQLALHRNEQRLLEKERARIAREIHDDIGARMTQLVLDGEEARSELSDATSLPLRLNHICEEARGLLATMDEILWAVNPRRDTLRDFTAYVCKYAQRFLSSTQIQCLLEVESAISTAAFSLPLRRSLFMAIKEALNNAVKYSEATELRLKIQRQHHRLVVVVVDNGIGFDSAAVNPERNGLTNMTQRMSEIGGHCSVTSQPGKGCRVEFSIPLKQRRLWAWIWSPNQFSEKMNDARNDRTNELSKNHDPTKF
;
A
#
# COMPACT_ATOMS: atom_id res chain seq x y z
N MET A 1 46.29 -25.45 -54.02
CA MET A 1 46.69 -26.86 -53.82
C MET A 1 45.39 -27.65 -53.65
N GLN A 2 45.16 -28.63 -54.53
CA GLN A 2 44.08 -29.67 -54.56
C GLN A 2 42.63 -29.15 -54.72
N ILE A 3 41.85 -29.35 -55.81
CA ILE A 3 41.42 -30.52 -56.64
C ILE A 3 40.33 -31.42 -56.00
N TYR A 4 39.10 -31.18 -56.50
CA TYR A 4 37.92 -32.04 -56.79
C TYR A 4 37.08 -32.80 -55.73
N ALA A 5 35.77 -32.53 -55.74
CA ALA A 5 34.71 -33.46 -56.19
C ALA A 5 33.35 -32.73 -56.42
N PRO A 6 32.51 -33.10 -57.42
CA PRO A 6 31.17 -32.53 -57.61
C PRO A 6 30.09 -33.25 -56.77
N PRO A 7 29.00 -32.56 -56.36
CA PRO A 7 27.94 -33.12 -55.52
C PRO A 7 27.01 -34.09 -56.27
N LYS A 8 26.61 -35.18 -55.60
CA LYS A 8 25.66 -36.19 -56.09
C LYS A 8 24.21 -35.76 -55.86
N VAL A 9 23.38 -35.92 -56.88
CA VAL A 9 21.91 -35.78 -56.81
C VAL A 9 21.30 -37.13 -56.44
N PHE A 10 20.41 -37.17 -55.45
CA PHE A 10 19.63 -38.37 -55.11
C PHE A 10 18.14 -38.12 -55.39
N LEU A 11 17.48 -39.14 -55.95
CA LEU A 11 16.03 -39.20 -56.15
C LEU A 11 15.46 -40.30 -55.27
N ARG A 12 14.66 -39.92 -54.25
CA ARG A 12 13.78 -40.85 -53.54
C ARG A 12 12.52 -40.10 -53.13
N ASN A 13 11.35 -40.62 -53.51
CA ASN A 13 10.03 -40.05 -53.23
C ASN A 13 9.81 -38.62 -53.76
N GLY A 14 10.14 -38.37 -55.03
CA GLY A 14 9.62 -37.22 -55.78
C GLY A 14 10.12 -35.82 -55.37
N ARG A 15 11.18 -35.71 -54.55
CA ARG A 15 11.86 -34.43 -54.27
C ARG A 15 13.33 -34.49 -54.69
N ILE A 16 13.78 -33.48 -55.44
CA ILE A 16 15.19 -33.19 -55.70
C ILE A 16 15.66 -32.24 -54.60
N SER A 17 16.76 -32.56 -53.90
CA SER A 17 17.40 -31.66 -52.96
C SER A 17 18.83 -31.39 -53.43
N ILE A 18 19.18 -30.11 -53.56
CA ILE A 18 20.54 -29.61 -53.77
C ILE A 18 20.80 -28.65 -52.60
N SER A 19 21.84 -28.88 -51.82
CA SER A 19 22.22 -27.98 -50.72
C SER A 19 23.10 -26.84 -51.22
N GLY A 20 22.75 -25.60 -50.85
CA GLY A 20 23.59 -24.41 -50.98
C GLY A 20 23.10 -23.36 -51.99
N PHE A 21 22.68 -22.20 -51.46
CA PHE A 21 22.18 -20.96 -52.11
C PHE A 21 20.68 -20.86 -52.41
N GLN A 22 20.03 -19.90 -51.74
CA GLN A 22 18.69 -19.40 -52.05
C GLN A 22 18.78 -18.22 -53.03
N THR A 23 18.14 -18.34 -54.19
CA THR A 23 17.80 -17.21 -55.09
C THR A 23 16.39 -16.68 -54.77
N PRO A 24 16.13 -15.37 -54.89
CA PRO A 24 14.85 -14.77 -54.49
C PRO A 24 13.70 -15.04 -55.49
N LYS A 25 12.50 -15.24 -54.91
CA LYS A 25 11.22 -15.68 -55.52
C LYS A 25 10.65 -14.83 -56.67
N TRP A 26 11.19 -13.64 -56.96
CA TRP A 26 10.62 -12.75 -57.99
C TRP A 26 10.95 -13.18 -59.43
N LEU A 27 12.00 -13.99 -59.63
CA LEU A 27 12.39 -14.47 -60.96
C LEU A 27 11.54 -15.67 -61.47
N ALA A 28 10.81 -16.36 -60.58
CA ALA A 28 9.99 -17.52 -60.93
C ALA A 28 8.56 -17.14 -61.36
N LEU A 29 8.11 -15.93 -61.05
CA LEU A 29 6.75 -15.46 -61.34
C LEU A 29 6.61 -14.87 -62.75
N SER A 30 7.72 -14.49 -63.41
CA SER A 30 7.68 -13.83 -64.73
C SER A 30 7.58 -14.79 -65.93
N LEU A 31 7.76 -16.10 -65.75
CA LEU A 31 7.66 -17.08 -66.85
C LEU A 31 6.30 -17.78 -66.97
N ALA A 32 5.46 -17.77 -65.92
CA ALA A 32 4.16 -18.44 -65.92
C ALA A 32 3.04 -17.61 -66.59
N ALA A 33 3.23 -16.29 -66.72
CA ALA A 33 2.26 -15.40 -67.34
C ALA A 33 2.22 -15.48 -68.89
N LEU A 34 3.15 -16.22 -69.51
CA LEU A 34 3.34 -16.25 -70.97
C LEU A 34 2.75 -17.47 -71.70
N LEU A 35 2.10 -18.42 -71.01
CA LEU A 35 1.68 -19.71 -71.61
C LEU A 35 0.20 -20.09 -71.52
N GLY A 36 -0.70 -19.21 -71.08
CA GLY A 36 -2.14 -19.28 -71.40
C GLY A 36 -2.82 -20.65 -71.38
N LEU A 37 -2.64 -21.46 -70.33
CA LEU A 37 -3.30 -22.76 -70.14
C LEU A 37 -4.14 -22.74 -68.84
N THR A 38 -5.45 -22.96 -68.97
CA THR A 38 -6.38 -23.16 -67.86
C THR A 38 -6.08 -24.51 -67.18
N ALA A 39 -5.52 -24.47 -65.97
CA ALA A 39 -5.37 -25.64 -65.13
C ALA A 39 -6.58 -25.77 -64.19
N THR A 40 -7.31 -26.89 -64.31
CA THR A 40 -8.22 -27.39 -63.28
C THR A 40 -7.45 -27.55 -61.97
N VAL A 41 -7.88 -26.83 -60.93
CA VAL A 41 -7.29 -26.87 -59.59
C VAL A 41 -7.60 -28.23 -58.95
N GLN A 42 -6.59 -29.10 -58.91
CA GLN A 42 -6.54 -30.27 -58.04
C GLN A 42 -5.96 -29.86 -56.68
N GLY A 43 -6.64 -30.22 -55.60
CA GLY A 43 -6.01 -30.46 -54.30
C GLY A 43 -6.37 -29.53 -53.14
N ARG A 44 -7.67 -29.41 -52.80
CA ARG A 44 -8.18 -29.23 -51.41
C ARG A 44 -9.72 -29.37 -51.44
N LEU A 45 -10.33 -30.01 -50.44
CA LEU A 45 -11.76 -29.83 -50.18
C LEU A 45 -11.92 -28.41 -49.61
N GLU A 46 -12.62 -27.53 -50.30
CA GLU A 46 -12.81 -26.13 -49.89
C GLU A 46 -14.26 -25.72 -50.11
N VAL A 47 -14.85 -25.09 -49.09
CA VAL A 47 -16.19 -24.51 -49.19
C VAL A 47 -16.02 -23.06 -49.64
N VAL A 48 -16.52 -22.73 -50.82
CA VAL A 48 -16.54 -21.36 -51.33
C VAL A 48 -17.66 -20.59 -50.64
N ASN A 49 -17.33 -19.42 -50.08
CA ASN A 49 -18.27 -18.52 -49.39
C ASN A 49 -19.08 -19.24 -48.28
N GLY A 50 -18.38 -19.92 -47.37
CA GLY A 50 -18.97 -20.66 -46.25
C GLY A 50 -19.46 -19.79 -45.08
N ASP A 51 -19.01 -18.53 -45.02
CA ASP A 51 -19.39 -17.50 -44.04
C ASP A 51 -20.36 -16.46 -44.63
N PHE A 52 -20.82 -16.69 -45.86
CA PHE A 52 -21.74 -15.85 -46.63
C PHE A 52 -21.34 -14.35 -46.72
N SER A 53 -20.06 -14.05 -46.57
CA SER A 53 -19.52 -12.68 -46.59
C SER A 53 -19.39 -12.09 -48.00
N ASP A 54 -19.26 -12.92 -49.04
CA ASP A 54 -19.25 -12.49 -50.44
C ASP A 54 -20.69 -12.30 -50.94
N LEU A 55 -21.16 -11.05 -50.87
CA LEU A 55 -22.48 -10.62 -51.33
C LEU A 55 -22.54 -10.29 -52.84
N THR A 56 -21.47 -10.55 -53.59
CA THR A 56 -21.38 -10.20 -55.01
C THR A 56 -22.44 -10.97 -55.82
N GLY A 57 -23.32 -10.23 -56.52
CA GLY A 57 -24.40 -10.80 -57.34
C GLY A 57 -25.74 -10.95 -56.62
N LEU A 58 -25.84 -10.57 -55.35
CA LEU A 58 -27.10 -10.48 -54.61
C LEU A 58 -27.72 -9.09 -54.74
N THR A 59 -29.05 -9.02 -54.71
CA THR A 59 -29.82 -7.77 -54.84
C THR A 59 -30.19 -7.23 -53.45
N PRO A 60 -29.70 -6.06 -53.02
CA PRO A 60 -30.00 -5.50 -51.71
C PRO A 60 -31.47 -5.05 -51.60
N GLY A 61 -32.10 -5.33 -50.45
CA GLY A 61 -33.40 -4.81 -50.03
C GLY A 61 -33.29 -3.73 -48.94
N ASP A 62 -34.34 -2.93 -48.78
CA ASP A 62 -34.36 -1.76 -47.88
C ASP A 62 -34.31 -2.11 -46.37
N ASP A 63 -34.66 -3.36 -46.03
CA ASP A 63 -34.68 -3.92 -44.68
C ASP A 63 -33.32 -4.54 -44.26
N GLY A 64 -32.30 -4.50 -45.13
CA GLY A 64 -30.97 -5.06 -44.88
C GLY A 64 -30.82 -6.54 -45.23
N TRP A 65 -31.83 -7.15 -45.85
CA TRP A 65 -31.70 -8.45 -46.52
C TRP A 65 -31.22 -8.29 -47.96
N TYR A 66 -30.35 -9.20 -48.40
CA TYR A 66 -29.88 -9.34 -49.78
C TYR A 66 -30.55 -10.56 -50.40
N SER A 67 -31.21 -10.38 -51.54
CA SER A 67 -31.94 -11.41 -52.26
C SER A 67 -31.15 -11.98 -53.44
N GLY A 68 -30.96 -13.31 -53.52
CA GLY A 68 -30.28 -13.98 -54.65
C GLY A 68 -29.43 -15.19 -54.22
N MET A 69 -28.69 -15.82 -55.14
CA MET A 69 -27.85 -16.99 -54.81
C MET A 69 -26.45 -16.58 -54.31
N PRO A 70 -26.01 -17.02 -53.12
CA PRO A 70 -24.63 -16.81 -52.69
C PRO A 70 -23.63 -17.47 -53.64
N LYS A 71 -22.56 -16.76 -53.99
CA LYS A 71 -21.53 -17.26 -54.90
C LYS A 71 -20.95 -18.61 -54.41
N GLY A 72 -20.83 -19.57 -55.32
CA GLY A 72 -20.35 -20.93 -55.01
C GLY A 72 -21.44 -21.92 -54.60
N TRP A 73 -22.66 -21.45 -54.36
CA TRP A 73 -23.80 -22.28 -53.96
C TRP A 73 -24.83 -22.46 -55.09
N THR A 74 -25.60 -23.53 -55.02
CA THR A 74 -26.75 -23.78 -55.90
C THR A 74 -27.95 -24.26 -55.08
N GLY A 75 -29.17 -24.04 -55.55
CA GLY A 75 -30.38 -24.48 -54.86
C GLY A 75 -31.63 -24.44 -55.75
N SER A 76 -32.80 -24.74 -55.18
CA SER A 76 -33.97 -25.10 -55.99
C SER A 76 -34.84 -23.94 -56.49
N ASP A 77 -34.96 -22.80 -55.79
CA ASP A 77 -36.12 -21.90 -56.02
C ASP A 77 -35.83 -20.38 -56.01
N GLY A 78 -34.64 -19.93 -56.41
CA GLY A 78 -34.44 -18.56 -56.94
C GLY A 78 -34.53 -17.35 -55.99
N THR A 79 -35.04 -17.48 -54.76
CA THR A 79 -35.07 -16.39 -53.76
C THR A 79 -34.43 -16.83 -52.44
N TYR A 80 -33.27 -16.28 -52.12
CA TYR A 80 -32.52 -16.54 -50.90
C TYR A 80 -32.25 -15.20 -50.26
N ALA A 81 -32.34 -15.11 -48.93
CA ALA A 81 -32.10 -13.89 -48.22
C ALA A 81 -30.83 -14.03 -47.34
N VAL A 82 -29.87 -13.12 -47.50
CA VAL A 82 -28.70 -12.96 -46.61
C VAL A 82 -28.87 -11.65 -45.86
N ASN A 83 -28.95 -11.66 -44.52
CA ASN A 83 -29.14 -10.43 -43.76
C ASN A 83 -27.79 -9.83 -43.36
N SER A 84 -27.56 -8.55 -43.66
CA SER A 84 -26.35 -7.83 -43.25
C SER A 84 -26.58 -6.80 -42.13
N LYS A 85 -27.80 -6.71 -41.58
CA LYS A 85 -28.25 -5.72 -40.58
C LYS A 85 -28.42 -6.28 -39.17
N TYR A 86 -28.52 -7.60 -38.99
CA TYR A 86 -28.32 -8.20 -37.67
C TYR A 86 -26.82 -8.21 -37.35
N VAL A 87 -26.50 -7.95 -36.10
CA VAL A 87 -25.17 -7.71 -35.51
C VAL A 87 -24.22 -8.93 -35.63
N ALA A 88 -24.58 -9.95 -36.42
CA ALA A 88 -23.74 -11.09 -36.73
C ALA A 88 -22.69 -10.70 -37.78
N THR A 89 -21.43 -10.71 -37.36
CA THR A 89 -20.31 -10.94 -38.28
C THR A 89 -19.82 -12.35 -37.99
N PRO A 90 -19.91 -13.29 -38.94
CA PRO A 90 -20.29 -13.13 -40.35
C PRO A 90 -21.81 -12.97 -40.64
N PRO A 91 -22.19 -12.54 -41.86
CA PRO A 91 -23.58 -12.51 -42.31
C PRO A 91 -24.23 -13.90 -42.31
N THR A 92 -25.50 -13.99 -41.91
CA THR A 92 -26.20 -15.27 -41.87
C THR A 92 -27.05 -15.51 -43.12
N CYS A 93 -26.99 -16.72 -43.68
CA CYS A 93 -27.86 -17.16 -44.77
C CYS A 93 -29.13 -17.80 -44.20
N ASN A 94 -30.30 -17.53 -44.78
CA ASN A 94 -31.56 -18.12 -44.33
C ASN A 94 -32.04 -19.26 -45.26
N PRO A 95 -31.88 -20.55 -44.87
CA PRO A 95 -32.26 -21.69 -45.69
C PRO A 95 -33.75 -22.03 -45.71
N SER A 96 -34.59 -21.30 -44.98
CA SER A 96 -36.01 -21.64 -44.88
C SER A 96 -36.86 -21.21 -46.08
N GLN A 97 -36.39 -20.27 -46.90
CA GLN A 97 -37.03 -19.94 -48.19
C GLN A 97 -36.65 -20.92 -49.32
N LEU A 98 -35.86 -21.95 -49.02
CA LEU A 98 -34.80 -22.35 -49.93
C LEU A 98 -34.96 -23.77 -50.50
N GLY A 99 -35.78 -24.63 -49.91
CA GLY A 99 -35.94 -26.03 -50.35
C GLY A 99 -34.66 -26.88 -50.19
N ARG A 100 -33.56 -26.56 -50.90
CA ARG A 100 -32.25 -27.24 -50.89
C ARG A 100 -31.12 -26.27 -51.21
N LEU A 101 -30.09 -26.18 -50.36
CA LEU A 101 -28.83 -25.46 -50.63
C LEU A 101 -27.68 -26.46 -50.76
N ARG A 102 -26.93 -26.44 -51.87
CA ARG A 102 -25.85 -27.41 -52.14
C ARG A 102 -24.60 -26.78 -52.76
N GLN A 103 -23.45 -27.38 -52.46
CA GLN A 103 -22.16 -27.01 -53.05
C GLN A 103 -21.27 -28.23 -53.27
N LEU A 104 -20.59 -28.29 -54.42
CA LEU A 104 -19.52 -29.26 -54.69
C LEU A 104 -18.22 -28.72 -54.06
N VAL A 105 -17.68 -29.44 -53.09
CA VAL A 105 -16.56 -28.98 -52.24
C VAL A 105 -15.21 -29.46 -52.78
N GLY A 106 -15.20 -30.54 -53.58
CA GLY A 106 -14.00 -31.07 -54.23
C GLY A 106 -13.98 -32.59 -54.29
N THR A 107 -12.84 -33.18 -54.62
CA THR A 107 -12.65 -34.63 -54.72
C THR A 107 -11.61 -35.12 -53.71
N LEU A 108 -11.93 -36.20 -52.98
CA LEU A 108 -11.02 -36.82 -52.02
C LEU A 108 -9.80 -37.43 -52.72
N GLU A 109 -8.60 -37.12 -52.22
CA GLU A 109 -7.35 -37.69 -52.76
C GLU A 109 -7.03 -39.08 -52.21
N LYS A 110 -7.49 -39.37 -50.98
CA LYS A 110 -7.26 -40.64 -50.27
C LYS A 110 -8.53 -41.04 -49.53
N THR A 111 -8.68 -42.34 -49.25
CA THR A 111 -9.81 -42.82 -48.45
C THR A 111 -9.73 -42.21 -47.06
N SER A 112 -10.80 -41.55 -46.61
CA SER A 112 -10.79 -40.70 -45.41
C SER A 112 -12.18 -40.48 -44.84
N ASP A 113 -12.27 -40.10 -43.57
CA ASP A 113 -13.48 -39.57 -42.97
C ASP A 113 -13.65 -38.09 -43.38
N VAL A 114 -14.85 -37.71 -43.81
CA VAL A 114 -15.19 -36.33 -44.18
C VAL A 114 -16.03 -35.72 -43.07
N VAL A 115 -15.60 -34.56 -42.56
CA VAL A 115 -16.22 -33.85 -41.44
C VAL A 115 -16.74 -32.51 -41.93
N LEU A 116 -18.06 -32.33 -41.86
CA LEU A 116 -18.75 -31.07 -42.14
C LEU A 116 -19.04 -30.36 -40.81
N THR A 117 -18.66 -29.09 -40.70
CA THR A 117 -18.93 -28.23 -39.52
C THR A 117 -19.65 -26.95 -39.96
N PHE A 118 -20.65 -26.50 -39.19
CA PHE A 118 -21.47 -25.31 -39.47
C PHE A 118 -22.19 -24.81 -38.21
N ASP A 119 -22.67 -23.57 -38.24
CA ASP A 119 -23.44 -22.95 -37.15
C ASP A 119 -24.92 -22.82 -37.55
N VAL A 120 -25.81 -22.96 -36.56
CA VAL A 120 -27.27 -22.78 -36.72
C VAL A 120 -27.75 -21.76 -35.68
N SER A 121 -28.05 -20.53 -36.13
CA SER A 121 -28.42 -19.40 -35.26
C SER A 121 -29.86 -18.93 -35.47
N ASP A 122 -30.50 -18.43 -34.40
CA ASP A 122 -31.86 -17.86 -34.31
C ASP A 122 -33.02 -18.82 -34.64
N VAL A 123 -33.92 -18.98 -33.65
CA VAL A 123 -35.16 -19.76 -33.77
C VAL A 123 -36.35 -18.83 -33.54
N PHE A 124 -37.17 -18.61 -34.56
CA PHE A 124 -38.54 -18.13 -34.33
C PHE A 124 -39.39 -19.34 -33.86
N ASN A 125 -39.86 -19.29 -32.61
CA ASN A 125 -40.81 -20.23 -31.97
C ASN A 125 -40.31 -21.63 -31.51
N GLY A 126 -39.01 -21.87 -31.35
CA GLY A 126 -38.50 -23.02 -30.58
C GLY A 126 -38.67 -24.43 -31.18
N GLU A 127 -39.13 -24.56 -32.43
CA GLU A 127 -39.33 -25.86 -33.11
C GLU A 127 -38.74 -25.88 -34.53
N THR A 128 -37.41 -25.80 -34.67
CA THR A 128 -36.77 -25.83 -36.01
C THR A 128 -35.62 -26.85 -36.09
N ILE A 129 -35.65 -27.67 -37.15
CA ILE A 129 -34.65 -28.71 -37.44
C ILE A 129 -34.04 -28.45 -38.83
N LEU A 130 -32.72 -28.23 -38.90
CA LEU A 130 -31.96 -28.18 -40.15
C LEU A 130 -31.43 -29.57 -40.49
N LYS A 131 -31.73 -30.08 -41.68
CA LYS A 131 -31.17 -31.32 -42.18
C LYS A 131 -29.90 -31.03 -42.98
N ALA A 132 -28.76 -31.56 -42.53
CA ALA A 132 -27.49 -31.50 -43.25
C ALA A 132 -27.13 -32.89 -43.81
N SER A 133 -26.51 -32.94 -44.99
CA SER A 133 -26.09 -34.19 -45.64
C SER A 133 -24.77 -34.02 -46.40
N ILE A 134 -23.93 -35.06 -46.34
CA ILE A 134 -22.73 -35.24 -47.16
C ILE A 134 -23.08 -36.29 -48.23
N LEU A 135 -22.91 -35.93 -49.50
CA LEU A 135 -23.24 -36.75 -50.65
C LEU A 135 -21.99 -37.01 -51.52
N ASP A 136 -22.02 -38.09 -52.31
CA ASP A 136 -21.03 -38.32 -53.36
C ASP A 136 -21.38 -37.58 -54.68
N GLY A 137 -20.47 -37.64 -55.67
CA GLY A 137 -20.68 -37.03 -56.99
C GLY A 137 -21.85 -37.59 -57.80
N LYS A 138 -22.45 -38.72 -57.39
CA LYS A 138 -23.68 -39.30 -57.96
C LYS A 138 -24.92 -38.99 -57.11
N GLN A 139 -24.79 -38.14 -56.09
CA GLN A 139 -25.81 -37.78 -55.11
C GLN A 139 -26.25 -38.90 -54.17
N ASN A 140 -25.47 -39.98 -54.03
CA ASN A 140 -25.73 -40.95 -52.98
C ASN A 140 -25.33 -40.36 -51.62
N GLN A 141 -26.15 -40.63 -50.60
CA GLN A 141 -25.91 -40.10 -49.26
C GLN A 141 -24.80 -40.88 -48.55
N LEU A 142 -23.75 -40.17 -48.15
CA LEU A 142 -22.63 -40.70 -47.36
C LEU A 142 -22.86 -40.50 -45.86
N ALA A 143 -23.47 -39.39 -45.46
CA ALA A 143 -23.93 -39.13 -44.09
C ALA A 143 -25.08 -38.11 -44.09
N SER A 144 -25.98 -38.19 -43.10
CA SER A 144 -27.01 -37.16 -42.87
C SER A 144 -27.34 -37.03 -41.39
N GLY A 145 -27.73 -35.83 -40.96
CA GLY A 145 -28.23 -35.58 -39.61
C GLY A 145 -29.25 -34.45 -39.58
N GLN A 146 -29.97 -34.38 -38.47
CA GLN A 146 -30.90 -33.30 -38.12
C GLN A 146 -30.30 -32.52 -36.96
N PHE A 147 -30.23 -31.19 -37.11
CA PHE A 147 -29.52 -30.31 -36.21
C PHE A 147 -30.45 -29.17 -35.77
N ALA A 148 -30.53 -28.96 -34.45
CA ALA A 148 -31.22 -27.83 -33.84
C ALA A 148 -30.30 -26.61 -33.77
N ASP A 149 -30.69 -25.58 -33.02
CA ASP A 149 -29.85 -24.41 -32.76
C ASP A 149 -28.56 -24.79 -32.03
N GLY A 150 -27.48 -24.09 -32.36
CA GLY A 150 -26.19 -24.24 -31.70
C GLY A 150 -25.02 -24.07 -32.63
N ASP A 151 -23.90 -23.70 -32.04
CA ASP A 151 -22.64 -23.44 -32.74
C ASP A 151 -21.85 -24.75 -32.95
N LYS A 152 -21.08 -24.80 -34.04
CA LYS A 152 -20.15 -25.89 -34.39
C LYS A 152 -20.79 -27.27 -34.50
N GLN A 153 -22.01 -27.32 -35.05
CA GLN A 153 -22.66 -28.57 -35.41
C GLN A 153 -21.75 -29.39 -36.32
N THR A 154 -21.67 -30.70 -36.12
CA THR A 154 -20.73 -31.57 -36.84
C THR A 154 -21.41 -32.80 -37.42
N LEU A 155 -21.18 -33.08 -38.70
CA LEU A 155 -21.63 -34.29 -39.41
C LEU A 155 -20.41 -35.01 -40.01
N VAL A 156 -20.32 -36.33 -39.80
CA VAL A 156 -19.16 -37.14 -40.25
C VAL A 156 -19.61 -38.26 -41.19
N ALA A 157 -19.05 -38.29 -42.40
CA ALA A 157 -19.11 -39.44 -43.30
C ALA A 157 -17.82 -40.25 -43.16
N LYS A 158 -17.93 -41.49 -42.68
CA LYS A 158 -16.76 -42.32 -42.40
C LYS A 158 -16.33 -43.15 -43.61
N TRP A 159 -15.03 -43.42 -43.72
CA TRP A 159 -14.44 -44.33 -44.72
C TRP A 159 -14.80 -43.99 -46.17
N VAL A 160 -14.87 -42.71 -46.53
CA VAL A 160 -15.21 -42.30 -47.89
C VAL A 160 -14.03 -42.61 -48.84
N PRO A 161 -14.24 -43.38 -49.93
CA PRO A 161 -13.15 -43.80 -50.81
C PRO A 161 -12.40 -42.66 -51.51
N ALA A 162 -11.11 -42.85 -51.76
CA ALA A 162 -10.32 -41.98 -52.63
C ALA A 162 -10.98 -41.82 -54.02
N GLY A 163 -10.94 -40.63 -54.60
CA GLY A 163 -11.58 -40.30 -55.87
C GLY A 163 -13.07 -39.93 -55.76
N THR A 164 -13.66 -39.97 -54.57
CA THR A 164 -15.07 -39.58 -54.37
C THR A 164 -15.20 -38.05 -54.36
N ALA A 165 -16.04 -37.51 -55.25
CA ALA A 165 -16.44 -36.10 -55.20
C ALA A 165 -17.40 -35.86 -54.03
N ILE A 166 -17.15 -34.82 -53.23
CA ILE A 166 -17.91 -34.49 -52.03
C ILE A 166 -18.84 -33.31 -52.30
N VAL A 167 -20.13 -33.53 -52.08
CA VAL A 167 -21.17 -32.51 -52.16
C VAL A 167 -21.82 -32.34 -50.79
N ILE A 168 -21.96 -31.11 -50.32
CA ILE A 168 -22.69 -30.79 -49.09
C ILE A 168 -24.09 -30.27 -49.44
N LEU A 169 -25.09 -30.65 -48.63
CA LEU A 169 -26.50 -30.30 -48.82
C LEU A 169 -27.14 -29.90 -47.48
N PHE A 170 -27.82 -28.76 -47.46
CA PHE A 170 -28.66 -28.29 -46.36
C PHE A 170 -30.13 -28.18 -46.81
N GLN A 171 -31.05 -28.62 -45.95
CA GLN A 171 -32.50 -28.58 -46.19
C GLN A 171 -33.22 -28.22 -44.88
N ALA A 172 -34.10 -27.22 -44.91
CA ALA A 172 -35.00 -26.91 -43.80
C ALA A 172 -36.39 -27.53 -44.05
N THR A 173 -37.06 -28.05 -43.00
CA THR A 173 -38.35 -28.75 -43.16
C THR A 173 -39.58 -27.95 -42.76
N GLN A 174 -39.48 -26.91 -41.91
CA GLN A 174 -40.67 -26.24 -41.34
C GLN A 174 -40.55 -24.72 -41.06
N SER A 175 -39.48 -24.26 -40.41
CA SER A 175 -39.30 -22.85 -39.97
C SER A 175 -37.83 -22.42 -40.07
N THR A 176 -37.48 -21.21 -39.62
CA THR A 176 -36.37 -20.37 -40.11
C THR A 176 -35.05 -20.49 -39.32
N PRO A 177 -34.12 -21.43 -39.60
CA PRO A 177 -32.78 -21.35 -39.04
C PRO A 177 -31.92 -20.40 -39.89
N ALA A 178 -31.01 -19.65 -39.29
CA ALA A 178 -29.90 -19.05 -40.01
C ALA A 178 -28.70 -20.01 -40.03
N LEU A 179 -28.00 -20.08 -41.17
CA LEU A 179 -26.83 -20.92 -41.41
C LEU A 179 -25.60 -20.04 -41.62
N ASP A 180 -24.49 -20.36 -40.94
CA ASP A 180 -23.20 -19.67 -41.07
C ASP A 180 -22.01 -20.61 -40.79
N ASN A 181 -20.78 -20.14 -41.04
CA ASN A 181 -19.49 -20.79 -40.75
C ASN A 181 -19.33 -22.22 -41.30
N VAL A 182 -19.80 -22.46 -42.51
CA VAL A 182 -19.76 -23.79 -43.14
C VAL A 182 -18.34 -24.15 -43.61
N SER A 183 -17.82 -25.29 -43.13
CA SER A 183 -16.50 -25.80 -43.50
C SER A 183 -16.46 -27.33 -43.60
N VAL A 184 -15.50 -27.85 -44.39
CA VAL A 184 -15.28 -29.30 -44.57
C VAL A 184 -13.82 -29.65 -44.32
N ALA A 185 -13.59 -30.71 -43.54
CA ALA A 185 -12.27 -31.26 -43.24
C ALA A 185 -12.21 -32.77 -43.53
N VAL A 186 -10.99 -33.29 -43.68
CA VAL A 186 -10.70 -34.71 -43.99
C VAL A 186 -9.86 -35.31 -42.85
N ARG A 187 -10.17 -36.53 -42.41
CA ARG A 187 -9.48 -37.27 -41.33
C ARG A 187 -9.15 -38.71 -41.74
N GLU A 188 -8.20 -39.36 -41.06
CA GLU A 188 -7.88 -40.76 -41.36
C GLU A 188 -9.04 -41.71 -41.01
N PRO A 189 -9.34 -42.71 -41.87
CA PRO A 189 -10.46 -43.61 -41.64
C PRO A 189 -10.31 -44.45 -40.37
N GLY A 190 -11.36 -44.52 -39.55
CA GLY A 190 -11.37 -45.40 -38.38
C GLY A 190 -10.62 -44.87 -37.16
N SER A 191 -10.17 -43.62 -37.18
CA SER A 191 -9.82 -42.93 -35.94
C SER A 191 -11.05 -42.95 -35.03
N THR A 192 -10.99 -43.71 -33.93
CA THR A 192 -11.86 -43.43 -32.79
C THR A 192 -11.69 -41.96 -32.47
N ALA A 193 -12.80 -41.26 -32.19
CA ALA A 193 -12.75 -39.85 -31.83
C ALA A 193 -11.59 -39.64 -30.84
N PRO A 194 -10.86 -38.51 -30.88
CA PRO A 194 -10.35 -38.08 -29.60
C PRO A 194 -11.59 -38.04 -28.71
N ASP A 195 -11.56 -38.73 -27.55
CA ASP A 195 -12.32 -38.25 -26.39
C ASP A 195 -12.36 -36.74 -26.53
N ALA A 196 -13.56 -36.12 -26.58
CA ALA A 196 -13.73 -34.68 -26.74
C ALA A 196 -12.55 -34.02 -26.04
N ALA A 197 -11.58 -33.52 -26.82
CA ALA A 197 -10.20 -33.45 -26.36
C ALA A 197 -10.23 -32.90 -24.95
N LYS A 198 -9.95 -33.74 -23.93
CA LYS A 198 -9.70 -33.23 -22.58
C LYS A 198 -8.72 -32.11 -22.87
N PRO A 199 -9.10 -30.84 -22.64
CA PRO A 199 -8.43 -29.72 -23.27
C PRO A 199 -6.96 -29.93 -22.97
N ARG A 200 -6.19 -30.20 -24.02
CA ARG A 200 -4.76 -30.28 -23.88
C ARG A 200 -4.40 -28.82 -23.63
N ALA A 201 -4.37 -28.45 -22.36
CA ALA A 201 -4.05 -27.13 -21.87
C ALA A 201 -2.62 -26.83 -22.27
N VAL A 202 -2.45 -26.39 -23.51
CA VAL A 202 -1.63 -25.23 -23.75
C VAL A 202 -2.64 -24.11 -23.87
N SER A 203 -3.19 -23.70 -22.73
CA SER A 203 -3.90 -22.43 -22.66
C SER A 203 -2.94 -21.38 -23.21
N GLU A 204 -3.38 -20.59 -24.18
CA GLU A 204 -2.68 -19.34 -24.43
C GLU A 204 -2.57 -18.61 -23.09
N PRO A 205 -1.36 -18.29 -22.61
CA PRO A 205 -1.20 -17.71 -21.29
C PRO A 205 -1.93 -16.36 -21.25
N ILE A 206 -2.82 -16.20 -20.26
CA ILE A 206 -3.49 -14.91 -20.05
C ILE A 206 -2.43 -13.92 -19.56
N THR A 207 -2.33 -12.79 -20.25
CA THR A 207 -1.50 -11.67 -19.82
C THR A 207 -2.27 -10.86 -18.78
N VAL A 208 -1.75 -10.82 -17.56
CA VAL A 208 -2.25 -10.00 -16.46
C VAL A 208 -1.44 -8.71 -16.40
N ALA A 209 -2.06 -7.60 -16.78
CA ALA A 209 -1.47 -6.26 -16.72
C ALA A 209 -2.10 -5.46 -15.58
N ALA A 210 -1.30 -4.80 -14.75
CA ALA A 210 -1.80 -3.94 -13.68
C ALA A 210 -1.51 -2.47 -14.01
N TYR A 211 -2.48 -1.58 -13.79
CA TYR A 211 -2.23 -0.14 -13.84
C TYR A 211 -1.28 0.26 -12.71
N TYR A 212 -0.40 1.22 -12.98
CA TYR A 212 0.61 1.69 -12.06
C TYR A 212 0.50 3.20 -11.94
N TYR A 213 0.20 3.68 -10.73
CA TYR A 213 -0.03 5.08 -10.45
C TYR A 213 1.21 5.71 -9.80
N PRO A 214 1.86 6.70 -10.41
CA PRO A 214 3.15 7.22 -9.95
C PRO A 214 3.03 8.38 -8.94
N GLY A 215 2.18 8.26 -7.92
CA GLY A 215 1.91 9.34 -6.95
C GLY A 215 2.76 9.32 -5.66
N THR A 216 3.71 8.38 -5.53
CA THR A 216 4.38 8.07 -4.26
C THR A 216 5.86 8.50 -4.20
N HIS A 217 6.26 9.39 -5.10
CA HIS A 217 7.58 10.04 -5.12
C HIS A 217 7.45 11.58 -5.15
N PRO A 218 8.44 12.33 -4.65
CA PRO A 218 8.44 13.78 -4.71
C PRO A 218 8.55 14.28 -6.16
N ASP A 219 7.88 15.39 -6.47
CA ASP A 219 7.95 16.06 -7.78
C ASP A 219 8.00 17.59 -7.58
N PRO A 220 8.80 18.34 -8.37
CA PRO A 220 8.86 19.81 -8.25
C PRO A 220 7.50 20.52 -8.41
N ARG A 221 6.55 19.95 -9.15
CA ARG A 221 5.18 20.44 -9.27
C ARG A 221 4.39 20.27 -7.98
N TRP A 222 4.67 19.21 -7.20
CA TRP A 222 4.13 19.08 -5.86
C TRP A 222 4.69 20.14 -4.93
N ASP A 223 6.01 20.33 -4.93
CA ASP A 223 6.68 21.33 -4.10
C ASP A 223 6.12 22.75 -4.33
N LYS A 224 5.77 23.05 -5.58
CA LYS A 224 5.17 24.34 -5.99
C LYS A 224 3.75 24.55 -5.47
N ASN A 225 2.91 23.51 -5.47
CA ASN A 225 1.48 23.64 -5.13
C ASN A 225 1.14 23.25 -3.69
N LYS A 226 1.99 22.46 -3.05
CA LYS A 226 1.81 21.93 -1.70
C LYS A 226 2.97 22.41 -0.81
N TYR A 227 3.96 21.57 -0.56
CA TYR A 227 5.16 21.90 0.20
C TYR A 227 6.32 21.00 -0.22
N PRO A 228 7.58 21.42 0.00
CA PRO A 228 8.75 20.63 -0.38
C PRO A 228 8.73 19.21 0.16
N GLY A 229 8.82 18.22 -0.73
CA GLY A 229 8.82 16.80 -0.40
C GLY A 229 7.45 16.16 -0.20
N PHE A 230 6.36 16.86 -0.54
CA PHE A 230 5.02 16.28 -0.53
C PHE A 230 4.92 15.07 -1.47
N THR A 231 4.22 14.04 -1.01
CA THR A 231 3.79 12.89 -1.81
C THR A 231 2.38 12.48 -1.39
N GLU A 232 1.68 11.66 -2.17
CA GLU A 232 0.37 11.19 -1.72
C GLU A 232 0.44 10.23 -0.50
N TRP A 233 1.64 9.81 -0.09
CA TRP A 233 1.81 9.18 1.23
C TRP A 233 1.36 10.08 2.37
N ASP A 234 1.46 11.40 2.25
CA ASP A 234 1.03 12.34 3.28
C ASP A 234 -0.48 12.28 3.52
N GLU A 235 -1.27 12.16 2.45
CA GLU A 235 -2.73 11.95 2.54
C GLU A 235 -3.06 10.59 3.18
N ILE A 236 -2.36 9.54 2.77
CA ILE A 236 -2.59 8.18 3.29
C ILE A 236 -2.23 8.08 4.77
N LYS A 237 -1.13 8.73 5.21
CA LYS A 237 -0.74 8.81 6.62
C LYS A 237 -1.74 9.62 7.45
N ALA A 238 -2.30 10.69 6.87
CA ALA A 238 -3.25 11.58 7.54
C ALA A 238 -4.69 11.04 7.55
N ALA A 239 -5.02 10.07 6.69
CA ALA A 239 -6.35 9.51 6.54
C ALA A 239 -6.92 8.97 7.86
N LYS A 240 -8.22 9.22 8.08
CA LYS A 240 -8.96 8.78 9.27
C LYS A 240 -10.29 8.16 8.85
N PRO A 241 -10.88 7.28 9.68
CA PRO A 241 -12.23 6.79 9.48
C PRO A 241 -13.22 7.94 9.35
N ARG A 242 -14.09 7.88 8.33
CA ARG A 242 -15.07 8.93 8.04
C ARG A 242 -16.47 8.69 8.59
N PHE A 243 -16.81 7.42 8.81
CA PHE A 243 -18.09 6.97 9.35
C PHE A 243 -17.88 5.65 10.12
N PRO A 244 -18.82 5.21 10.97
CA PRO A 244 -18.68 3.99 11.75
C PRO A 244 -18.40 2.75 10.87
N GLY A 245 -17.40 1.96 11.24
CA GLY A 245 -16.99 0.76 10.49
C GLY A 245 -16.05 1.03 9.31
N HIS A 246 -15.77 2.29 8.96
CA HIS A 246 -14.78 2.65 7.96
C HIS A 246 -13.35 2.39 8.48
N VAL A 247 -12.52 1.71 7.70
CA VAL A 247 -11.13 1.40 8.02
C VAL A 247 -10.17 2.34 7.28
N GLN A 248 -9.59 3.29 8.00
CA GLN A 248 -8.45 4.12 7.59
C GLN A 248 -7.61 4.47 8.84
N PRO A 249 -6.30 4.75 8.73
CA PRO A 249 -5.49 4.62 7.52
C PRO A 249 -5.25 3.14 7.15
N LYS A 250 -4.91 2.86 5.89
CA LYS A 250 -4.52 1.53 5.38
C LYS A 250 -3.02 1.47 5.11
N PRO A 251 -2.17 1.15 6.11
CA PRO A 251 -0.73 1.20 5.94
C PRO A 251 -0.18 0.06 5.05
N PRO A 252 0.82 0.34 4.18
CA PRO A 252 1.54 -0.67 3.42
C PRO A 252 2.44 -1.54 4.31
N VAL A 253 2.63 -2.80 3.92
CA VAL A 253 3.56 -3.73 4.60
C VAL A 253 5.01 -3.32 4.37
N TRP A 254 5.34 -2.83 3.17
CA TRP A 254 6.70 -2.40 2.82
C TRP A 254 7.06 -0.99 3.30
N GLY A 255 6.12 -0.31 3.95
CA GLY A 255 6.28 1.09 4.36
C GLY A 255 6.03 2.08 3.21
N TYR A 256 6.15 3.36 3.54
CA TYR A 256 5.89 4.50 2.66
C TYR A 256 7.13 4.77 1.79
N GLN A 257 7.42 3.88 0.84
CA GLN A 257 8.65 3.91 0.04
C GLN A 257 8.54 4.89 -1.14
N ASN A 258 9.67 5.46 -1.55
CA ASN A 258 9.79 6.27 -2.76
C ASN A 258 10.00 5.37 -3.97
N GLU A 259 9.05 5.35 -4.90
CA GLU A 259 9.08 4.49 -6.09
C GLU A 259 10.03 4.94 -7.21
N ALA A 260 10.55 6.17 -7.16
CA ALA A 260 11.60 6.63 -8.06
C ALA A 260 12.96 5.95 -7.78
N LEU A 261 13.09 5.26 -6.64
CA LEU A 261 14.31 4.53 -6.29
C LEU A 261 14.34 3.15 -7.00
N PRO A 262 15.40 2.83 -7.79
CA PRO A 262 15.51 1.57 -8.52
C PRO A 262 15.38 0.32 -7.64
N GLU A 263 15.88 0.34 -6.41
CA GLU A 263 15.81 -0.78 -5.47
C GLU A 263 14.39 -1.02 -4.95
N VAL A 264 13.60 0.04 -4.78
CA VAL A 264 12.19 -0.05 -4.40
C VAL A 264 11.39 -0.62 -5.56
N MET A 265 11.62 -0.11 -6.77
CA MET A 265 10.95 -0.65 -7.95
C MET A 265 11.38 -2.11 -8.22
N ALA A 266 12.64 -2.48 -7.97
CA ALA A 266 13.10 -3.85 -8.10
C ALA A 266 12.38 -4.81 -7.13
N GLN A 267 12.06 -4.35 -5.92
CA GLN A 267 11.22 -5.08 -4.96
C GLN A 267 9.80 -5.28 -5.52
N LYS A 268 9.19 -4.22 -6.07
CA LYS A 268 7.85 -4.27 -6.69
C LYS A 268 7.80 -5.22 -7.89
N ILE A 269 8.77 -5.12 -8.80
CA ILE A 269 8.92 -6.00 -9.97
C ILE A 269 9.07 -7.46 -9.54
N ALA A 270 9.88 -7.72 -8.51
CA ALA A 270 10.07 -9.08 -8.00
C ALA A 270 8.75 -9.67 -7.48
N ALA A 271 7.97 -8.90 -6.72
CA ALA A 271 6.66 -9.33 -6.25
C ALA A 271 5.68 -9.55 -7.42
N ALA A 272 5.54 -8.59 -8.33
CA ALA A 272 4.68 -8.71 -9.51
C ALA A 272 4.97 -10.00 -10.30
N ALA A 273 6.24 -10.23 -10.66
CA ALA A 273 6.65 -11.42 -11.39
C ALA A 273 6.45 -12.72 -10.61
N ASN A 274 6.69 -12.73 -9.29
CA ASN A 274 6.54 -13.93 -8.46
C ASN A 274 5.08 -14.36 -8.27
N TYR A 275 4.13 -13.44 -8.45
CA TYR A 275 2.70 -13.66 -8.21
C TYR A 275 1.84 -13.58 -9.47
N GLY A 276 2.45 -13.50 -10.66
CA GLY A 276 1.76 -13.69 -11.93
C GLY A 276 1.25 -12.41 -12.60
N VAL A 277 1.76 -11.24 -12.20
CA VAL A 277 1.55 -9.99 -12.94
C VAL A 277 2.62 -9.90 -14.04
N ASN A 278 2.18 -9.80 -15.29
CA ASN A 278 3.04 -9.85 -16.47
C ASN A 278 3.47 -8.48 -16.97
N ALA A 279 2.66 -7.45 -16.76
CA ALA A 279 2.95 -6.09 -17.20
C ALA A 279 2.46 -5.02 -16.22
N PHE A 280 3.18 -3.89 -16.18
CA PHE A 280 2.70 -2.64 -15.58
C PHE A 280 2.29 -1.66 -16.69
N ILE A 281 1.10 -1.08 -16.56
CA ILE A 281 0.64 0.01 -17.43
C ILE A 281 0.78 1.28 -16.62
N PHE A 282 1.83 2.06 -16.88
CA PHE A 282 2.08 3.29 -16.14
C PHE A 282 1.11 4.37 -16.58
N ASP A 283 0.47 5.00 -15.60
CA ASP A 283 -0.20 6.28 -15.75
C ASP A 283 0.87 7.31 -16.06
N TRP A 284 0.99 7.66 -17.34
CA TRP A 284 2.07 8.49 -17.85
C TRP A 284 1.54 9.89 -18.17
N TYR A 285 2.03 10.89 -17.44
CA TYR A 285 1.58 12.27 -17.57
C TYR A 285 2.56 13.09 -18.39
N TYR A 286 2.02 13.76 -19.41
CA TYR A 286 2.78 14.71 -20.20
C TYR A 286 1.84 15.81 -20.69
N TYR A 287 2.19 17.05 -20.35
CA TYR A 287 1.42 18.25 -20.66
C TYR A 287 2.22 19.18 -21.59
N ASN A 288 1.65 20.34 -21.96
CA ASN A 288 2.35 21.30 -22.81
C ASN A 288 3.65 21.86 -22.22
N ASP A 289 3.76 21.88 -20.89
CA ASP A 289 4.93 22.37 -20.16
C ASP A 289 5.95 21.26 -19.83
N GLY A 290 5.67 20.00 -20.18
CA GLY A 290 6.61 18.88 -20.02
C GLY A 290 6.00 17.68 -19.28
N PRO A 291 6.85 16.69 -18.92
CA PRO A 291 6.43 15.52 -18.16
C PRO A 291 6.06 15.88 -16.72
N TYR A 292 5.37 14.95 -16.06
CA TYR A 292 4.97 15.04 -14.66
C TYR A 292 4.90 13.63 -14.06
N LEU A 293 5.39 13.44 -12.83
CA LEU A 293 5.41 12.15 -12.12
C LEU A 293 6.08 11.01 -12.92
N ASP A 294 7.06 11.32 -13.78
CA ASP A 294 7.72 10.35 -14.64
C ASP A 294 8.85 9.59 -13.97
N ASP A 295 9.40 10.08 -12.84
CA ASP A 295 10.53 9.47 -12.15
C ASP A 295 10.26 8.04 -11.67
N ALA A 296 9.01 7.69 -11.35
CA ALA A 296 8.64 6.30 -11.03
C ALA A 296 9.00 5.33 -12.17
N LEU A 297 8.76 5.75 -13.42
CA LEU A 297 9.12 4.97 -14.61
C LEU A 297 10.59 5.19 -14.98
N ASP A 298 10.99 6.44 -15.14
CA ASP A 298 12.26 6.85 -15.74
C ASP A 298 13.46 6.53 -14.85
N GLU A 299 13.36 6.85 -13.56
CA GLU A 299 14.43 6.63 -12.58
C GLU A 299 14.22 5.33 -11.79
N GLY A 300 12.97 4.95 -11.51
CA GLY A 300 12.64 3.71 -10.81
C GLY A 300 12.70 2.47 -11.71
N PHE A 301 11.69 2.29 -12.57
CA PHE A 301 11.50 1.06 -13.34
C PHE A 301 12.59 0.81 -14.39
N LEU A 302 12.95 1.83 -15.18
CA LEU A 302 13.94 1.66 -16.24
C LEU A 302 15.35 1.37 -15.71
N HIS A 303 15.68 1.83 -14.50
CA HIS A 303 16.98 1.55 -13.87
C HIS A 303 16.96 0.37 -12.87
N ALA A 304 15.79 -0.22 -12.59
CA ALA A 304 15.69 -1.40 -11.74
C ALA A 304 16.44 -2.59 -12.36
N THR A 305 17.30 -3.24 -11.56
CA THR A 305 18.20 -4.33 -12.01
C THR A 305 17.47 -5.55 -12.56
N ASN A 306 16.18 -5.72 -12.25
CA ASN A 306 15.36 -6.85 -12.65
C ASN A 306 14.16 -6.46 -13.54
N ASN A 307 14.18 -5.26 -14.15
CA ASN A 307 13.11 -4.73 -15.01
C ASN A 307 12.73 -5.61 -16.22
N ALA A 308 13.55 -6.60 -16.58
CA ALA A 308 13.24 -7.56 -17.64
C ALA A 308 12.19 -8.61 -17.22
N ARG A 309 11.89 -8.74 -15.92
CA ARG A 309 10.96 -9.76 -15.38
C ARG A 309 9.48 -9.43 -15.59
N VAL A 310 9.16 -8.16 -15.77
CA VAL A 310 7.79 -7.65 -15.97
C VAL A 310 7.84 -6.69 -17.16
N LYS A 311 6.87 -6.75 -18.06
CA LYS A 311 6.77 -5.78 -19.16
C LYS A 311 6.22 -4.45 -18.67
N PHE A 312 6.41 -3.37 -19.42
CA PHE A 312 5.76 -2.10 -19.12
C PHE A 312 5.15 -1.46 -20.35
N ALA A 313 4.10 -0.68 -20.16
CA ALA A 313 3.50 0.12 -21.22
C ALA A 313 3.03 1.47 -20.68
N LEU A 314 2.66 2.37 -21.58
CA LEU A 314 2.16 3.70 -21.22
C LEU A 314 0.65 3.78 -21.45
N MET A 315 -0.04 4.31 -20.45
CA MET A 315 -1.34 4.93 -20.61
C MET A 315 -1.15 6.43 -20.44
N TRP A 316 -1.33 7.19 -21.51
CA TRP A 316 -1.26 8.64 -21.44
C TRP A 316 -2.47 9.16 -20.67
N ALA A 317 -2.22 9.54 -19.41
CA ALA A 317 -3.21 10.05 -18.47
C ALA A 317 -3.49 11.53 -18.77
N ASN A 318 -4.07 11.79 -19.94
CA ASN A 318 -4.25 13.11 -20.55
C ASN A 318 -5.45 13.90 -20.01
N HIS A 319 -5.90 13.61 -18.79
CA HIS A 319 -6.97 14.34 -18.13
C HIS A 319 -6.45 15.61 -17.47
N ASP A 320 -7.38 16.48 -17.08
CA ASP A 320 -7.05 17.66 -16.28
C ASP A 320 -6.63 17.25 -14.86
N TRP A 321 -5.59 17.91 -14.33
CA TRP A 321 -5.11 17.70 -12.98
C TRP A 321 -5.68 18.74 -12.03
N TYR A 322 -6.61 18.33 -11.17
CA TYR A 322 -7.24 19.17 -10.17
C TYR A 322 -6.61 18.99 -8.79
N ASP A 323 -6.65 20.04 -7.98
CA ASP A 323 -6.21 20.01 -6.59
C ASP A 323 -7.26 19.33 -5.69
N ILE A 324 -7.26 17.99 -5.72
CA ILE A 324 -8.20 17.17 -4.95
C ILE A 324 -7.64 16.71 -3.59
N GLN A 325 -6.35 16.87 -3.34
CA GLN A 325 -5.68 16.46 -2.10
C GLN A 325 -6.06 17.40 -0.95
N GLY A 326 -6.93 16.92 -0.06
CA GLY A 326 -7.51 17.68 1.04
C GLY A 326 -8.75 18.49 0.65
N TYR A 327 -9.42 18.14 -0.44
CA TYR A 327 -10.57 18.90 -0.96
C TYR A 327 -11.84 18.66 -0.12
N ASN A 328 -12.53 19.75 0.23
CA ASN A 328 -13.85 19.74 0.86
C ASN A 328 -14.92 20.12 -0.18
N PRO A 329 -15.83 19.22 -0.56
CA PRO A 329 -16.92 19.54 -1.49
C PRO A 329 -17.79 20.71 -1.06
N ALA A 330 -17.93 20.96 0.25
CA ALA A 330 -18.71 22.08 0.77
C ALA A 330 -18.12 23.46 0.44
N ASP A 331 -16.81 23.53 0.19
CA ASP A 331 -16.12 24.80 -0.10
C ASP A 331 -16.29 25.22 -1.58
N ASN A 332 -16.64 24.27 -2.45
CA ASN A 332 -16.85 24.45 -3.89
C ASN A 332 -15.76 25.27 -4.59
N ASN A 333 -14.50 25.03 -4.21
CA ASN A 333 -13.33 25.83 -4.61
C ASN A 333 -12.30 25.02 -5.42
N LEU A 334 -12.75 23.96 -6.11
CA LEU A 334 -11.89 23.03 -6.81
C LEU A 334 -11.02 23.75 -7.85
N LYS A 335 -9.70 23.64 -7.71
CA LYS A 335 -8.71 24.37 -8.52
C LYS A 335 -8.10 23.47 -9.58
N LEU A 336 -8.17 23.87 -10.85
CA LEU A 336 -7.39 23.26 -11.93
C LEU A 336 -5.92 23.67 -11.80
N LEU A 337 -5.01 22.70 -11.71
CA LEU A 337 -3.56 22.94 -11.62
C LEU A 337 -2.89 22.81 -12.99
N TYR A 338 -3.17 21.71 -13.70
CA TYR A 338 -2.53 21.41 -14.99
C TYR A 338 -3.59 20.96 -16.01
N PRO A 339 -3.76 21.69 -17.13
CA PRO A 339 -4.69 21.29 -18.17
C PRO A 339 -4.13 20.10 -18.98
N GLY A 340 -4.95 19.07 -19.17
CA GLY A 340 -4.61 17.83 -19.89
C GLY A 340 -4.52 18.00 -21.41
N LYS A 341 -5.20 19.02 -21.95
CA LYS A 341 -5.19 19.33 -23.38
C LYS A 341 -3.78 19.74 -23.86
N VAL A 342 -3.31 19.09 -24.93
CA VAL A 342 -2.00 19.39 -25.55
C VAL A 342 -2.15 20.02 -26.93
N THR A 343 -1.13 20.76 -27.36
CA THR A 343 -1.07 21.27 -28.74
C THR A 343 -0.63 20.17 -29.71
N PRO A 344 -0.98 20.25 -31.01
CA PRO A 344 -0.46 19.31 -32.02
C PRO A 344 1.08 19.25 -32.08
N ALA A 345 1.77 20.36 -31.79
CA ALA A 345 3.23 20.40 -31.73
C ALA A 345 3.77 19.63 -30.52
N THR A 346 3.13 19.76 -29.35
CA THR A 346 3.44 18.98 -28.16
C THR A 346 3.16 17.50 -28.39
N TRP A 347 2.03 17.15 -29.02
CA TRP A 347 1.73 15.78 -29.40
C TRP A 347 2.82 15.17 -30.28
N ASP A 348 3.33 15.92 -31.26
CA ASP A 348 4.40 15.42 -32.12
C ASP A 348 5.68 15.11 -31.35
N LYS A 349 6.01 15.94 -30.34
CA LYS A 349 7.13 15.70 -29.41
C LYS A 349 6.88 14.48 -28.54
N ILE A 350 5.66 14.29 -28.03
CA ILE A 350 5.26 13.10 -27.26
C ILE A 350 5.50 11.85 -28.10
N CYS A 351 5.03 11.83 -29.36
CA CYS A 351 5.24 10.70 -30.26
C CYS A 351 6.73 10.37 -30.45
N ASP A 352 7.57 11.38 -30.69
CA ASP A 352 9.01 11.19 -30.90
C ASP A 352 9.72 10.69 -29.63
N LEU A 353 9.38 11.29 -28.48
CA LEU A 353 9.89 10.89 -27.17
C LEU A 353 9.55 9.43 -26.87
N VAL A 354 8.27 9.07 -27.01
CA VAL A 354 7.78 7.75 -26.66
C VAL A 354 8.43 6.66 -27.53
N ILE A 355 8.61 6.93 -28.83
CA ILE A 355 9.31 6.01 -29.74
C ILE A 355 10.79 5.88 -29.36
N ALA A 356 11.46 7.00 -29.15
CA ALA A 356 12.91 7.02 -28.94
C ALA A 356 13.31 6.41 -27.59
N ARG A 357 12.55 6.73 -26.53
CA ARG A 357 12.88 6.38 -25.15
C ARG A 357 12.24 5.08 -24.70
N TYR A 358 10.94 4.89 -24.95
CA TYR A 358 10.18 3.80 -24.33
C TYR A 358 9.98 2.59 -25.26
N PHE A 359 9.47 2.80 -26.48
CA PHE A 359 9.13 1.66 -27.37
C PHE A 359 10.33 0.78 -27.72
N LYS A 360 11.53 1.37 -27.81
CA LYS A 360 12.77 0.63 -28.09
C LYS A 360 13.31 -0.14 -26.88
N HIS A 361 12.77 0.08 -25.69
CA HIS A 361 13.24 -0.63 -24.50
C HIS A 361 12.83 -2.11 -24.57
N PRO A 362 13.72 -3.09 -24.29
CA PRO A 362 13.41 -4.53 -24.40
C PRO A 362 12.25 -5.02 -23.52
N SER A 363 11.99 -4.32 -22.41
CA SER A 363 10.87 -4.60 -21.51
C SER A 363 9.56 -3.91 -21.92
N TYR A 364 9.53 -3.12 -23.00
CA TYR A 364 8.28 -2.51 -23.44
C TYR A 364 7.28 -3.59 -23.89
N TRP A 365 6.02 -3.44 -23.51
CA TRP A 365 4.97 -4.41 -23.81
C TRP A 365 4.48 -4.24 -25.24
N LEU A 366 4.48 -5.35 -25.98
CA LEU A 366 4.02 -5.42 -27.36
C LEU A 366 2.78 -6.32 -27.42
N VAL A 367 1.75 -5.89 -28.15
CA VAL A 367 0.58 -6.70 -28.51
C VAL A 367 0.68 -6.99 -30.01
N ASP A 368 0.72 -8.27 -30.38
CA ASP A 368 0.93 -8.72 -31.76
C ASP A 368 2.15 -8.06 -32.45
N GLY A 369 3.23 -7.89 -31.68
CA GLY A 369 4.48 -7.26 -32.13
C GLY A 369 4.42 -5.73 -32.26
N LYS A 370 3.28 -5.09 -32.00
CA LYS A 370 3.10 -3.63 -32.02
C LYS A 370 3.23 -3.07 -30.60
N PRO A 371 3.91 -1.92 -30.38
CA PRO A 371 3.91 -1.25 -29.09
C PRO A 371 2.49 -0.90 -28.66
N TYR A 372 2.13 -1.27 -27.43
CA TYR A 372 0.86 -0.88 -26.83
C TYR A 372 0.94 0.55 -26.28
N PHE A 373 0.00 1.41 -26.65
CA PHE A 373 -0.13 2.77 -26.12
C PHE A 373 -1.60 3.07 -25.85
N SER A 374 -1.94 3.39 -24.61
CA SER A 374 -3.31 3.65 -24.19
C SER A 374 -3.56 5.15 -23.99
N ILE A 375 -4.77 5.61 -24.30
CA ILE A 375 -5.24 6.99 -24.07
C ILE A 375 -6.35 6.93 -23.02
N TYR A 376 -6.18 7.68 -21.93
CA TYR A 376 -7.12 7.66 -20.81
C TYR A 376 -8.39 8.46 -21.11
N GLU A 377 -8.27 9.77 -21.34
CA GLU A 377 -9.39 10.69 -21.51
C GLU A 377 -9.61 11.02 -23.00
N MET A 378 -10.47 10.24 -23.65
CA MET A 378 -10.73 10.39 -25.08
C MET A 378 -11.37 11.74 -25.43
N SER A 379 -12.14 12.35 -24.52
CA SER A 379 -12.74 13.67 -24.80
C SER A 379 -11.67 14.76 -24.89
N GLN A 380 -10.69 14.78 -23.98
CA GLN A 380 -9.55 15.70 -24.02
C GLN A 380 -8.61 15.44 -25.19
N PHE A 381 -8.47 14.18 -25.59
CA PHE A 381 -7.74 13.84 -26.80
C PHE A 381 -8.37 14.50 -28.03
N LEU A 382 -9.68 14.35 -28.21
CA LEU A 382 -10.40 15.00 -29.32
C LEU A 382 -10.32 16.53 -29.23
N ASP A 383 -10.51 17.11 -28.05
CA ASP A 383 -10.44 18.55 -27.84
C ASP A 383 -9.04 19.12 -28.16
N SER A 384 -7.97 18.32 -28.01
CA SER A 384 -6.59 18.71 -28.38
C SER A 384 -6.42 18.95 -29.89
N PHE A 385 -7.21 18.27 -30.73
CA PHE A 385 -7.14 18.39 -32.20
C PHE A 385 -8.34 19.11 -32.83
N GLY A 386 -9.37 19.38 -32.05
CA GLY A 386 -10.56 20.15 -32.44
C GLY A 386 -11.56 19.42 -33.33
N SER A 387 -11.16 18.32 -33.98
CA SER A 387 -12.06 17.44 -34.74
C SER A 387 -11.59 15.99 -34.73
N ILE A 388 -12.50 15.06 -35.04
CA ILE A 388 -12.20 13.62 -35.13
C ILE A 388 -11.23 13.34 -36.29
N GLU A 389 -11.35 14.06 -37.40
CA GLU A 389 -10.49 13.92 -38.57
C GLU A 389 -9.05 14.32 -38.24
N ASN A 390 -8.85 15.42 -37.52
CA ASN A 390 -7.53 15.86 -37.10
C ASN A 390 -6.91 14.92 -36.06
N ALA A 391 -7.72 14.44 -35.10
CA ALA A 391 -7.29 13.43 -34.13
C ALA A 391 -6.89 12.13 -34.82
N ARG A 392 -7.66 11.70 -35.83
CA ARG A 392 -7.32 10.54 -36.66
C ARG A 392 -6.01 10.75 -37.42
N ALA A 393 -5.84 11.89 -38.08
CA ALA A 393 -4.60 12.22 -38.78
C ALA A 393 -3.38 12.21 -37.83
N ALA A 394 -3.55 12.67 -36.59
CA ALA A 394 -2.51 12.64 -35.57
C ALA A 394 -2.12 11.21 -35.17
N LEU A 395 -3.08 10.30 -35.00
CA LEU A 395 -2.82 8.87 -34.74
C LEU A 395 -2.17 8.17 -35.94
N ASP A 396 -2.60 8.48 -37.16
CA ASP A 396 -2.00 7.91 -38.37
C ASP A 396 -0.57 8.38 -38.58
N LYS A 397 -0.27 9.65 -38.29
CA LYS A 397 1.10 10.17 -38.24
C LYS A 397 1.93 9.42 -37.19
N PHE A 398 1.37 9.18 -36.00
CA PHE A 398 2.07 8.43 -34.96
C PHE A 398 2.37 6.99 -35.41
N ARG A 399 1.38 6.28 -35.98
CA ARG A 399 1.57 4.96 -36.60
C ARG A 399 2.66 4.96 -37.67
N ALA A 400 2.72 5.98 -38.52
CA ALA A 400 3.75 6.11 -39.53
C ALA A 400 5.16 6.27 -38.91
N LYS A 401 5.30 7.13 -37.89
CA LYS A 401 6.55 7.28 -37.14
C LYS A 401 7.00 5.97 -36.48
N VAL A 402 6.06 5.22 -35.89
CA VAL A 402 6.33 3.91 -35.27
C VAL A 402 6.81 2.87 -36.30
N ARG A 403 6.19 2.84 -37.48
CA ARG A 403 6.66 1.98 -38.59
C ARG A 403 8.05 2.38 -39.08
N ALA A 404 8.30 3.68 -39.23
CA ALA A 404 9.62 4.18 -39.61
C ALA A 404 10.72 3.84 -38.58
N ALA A 405 10.35 3.67 -37.30
CA ALA A 405 11.23 3.22 -36.24
C ALA A 405 11.49 1.69 -36.22
N GLY A 406 10.88 0.93 -37.14
CA GLY A 406 11.13 -0.51 -37.33
C GLY A 406 10.08 -1.45 -36.75
N PHE A 407 8.99 -0.94 -36.19
CA PHE A 407 7.88 -1.76 -35.67
C PHE A 407 6.85 -2.08 -36.76
N PRO A 408 6.11 -3.21 -36.67
CA PRO A 408 5.05 -3.54 -37.64
C PRO A 408 3.88 -2.54 -37.64
N GLY A 409 3.70 -1.83 -36.53
CA GLY A 409 2.66 -0.81 -36.35
C GLY A 409 2.60 -0.38 -34.89
N LEU A 410 1.57 0.39 -34.54
CA LEU A 410 1.25 0.82 -33.18
C LEU A 410 -0.10 0.20 -32.79
N HIS A 411 -0.22 -0.31 -31.57
CA HIS A 411 -1.48 -0.77 -30.99
C HIS A 411 -2.05 0.35 -30.12
N VAL A 412 -3.09 1.03 -30.60
CA VAL A 412 -3.73 2.13 -29.87
C VAL A 412 -4.91 1.60 -29.07
N ASN A 413 -4.82 1.74 -27.76
CA ASN A 413 -5.91 1.42 -26.84
C ASN A 413 -6.57 2.71 -26.30
N ALA A 414 -7.85 2.62 -25.93
CA ALA A 414 -8.55 3.67 -25.21
C ALA A 414 -9.23 3.12 -23.95
N ILE A 415 -9.28 3.94 -22.90
CA ILE A 415 -10.06 3.67 -21.70
C ILE A 415 -11.52 4.08 -21.94
N VAL A 416 -12.43 3.14 -21.70
CA VAL A 416 -13.87 3.34 -21.81
C VAL A 416 -14.47 3.63 -20.44
N TRP A 417 -15.29 4.66 -20.37
CA TRP A 417 -16.19 4.89 -19.25
C TRP A 417 -17.54 5.45 -19.71
N GLY A 418 -18.59 5.12 -18.95
CA GLY A 418 -19.93 5.67 -19.08
C GLY A 418 -20.23 6.76 -18.03
N GLU A 419 -19.59 6.69 -16.87
CA GLU A 419 -19.70 7.64 -15.77
C GLU A 419 -18.33 8.29 -15.49
N PRO A 420 -18.17 9.62 -15.67
CA PRO A 420 -16.92 10.29 -15.34
C PRO A 420 -16.76 10.42 -13.81
N ASN A 421 -15.61 9.99 -13.28
CA ASN A 421 -15.28 10.08 -11.84
C ASN A 421 -14.31 11.20 -11.48
N LEU A 422 -13.57 11.71 -12.47
CA LEU A 422 -12.70 12.86 -12.31
C LEU A 422 -13.45 14.15 -12.64
N PRO A 423 -13.17 15.26 -11.94
CA PRO A 423 -13.70 16.56 -12.31
C PRO A 423 -13.37 16.90 -13.77
N GLY A 424 -14.35 17.42 -14.50
CA GLY A 424 -14.18 17.83 -15.90
C GLY A 424 -14.27 16.71 -16.95
N GLY A 425 -14.34 15.43 -16.55
CA GLY A 425 -14.50 14.31 -17.48
C GLY A 425 -15.82 14.35 -18.26
N LYS A 426 -15.77 14.08 -19.57
CA LYS A 426 -16.94 14.02 -20.45
C LYS A 426 -17.04 12.64 -21.10
N THR A 427 -18.25 12.06 -21.17
CA THR A 427 -18.48 10.83 -21.93
C THR A 427 -18.48 11.15 -23.43
N PRO A 428 -17.59 10.58 -24.25
CA PRO A 428 -17.60 10.81 -25.69
C PRO A 428 -18.89 10.28 -26.35
N PRO A 429 -19.42 10.96 -27.37
CA PRO A 429 -20.62 10.48 -28.06
C PRO A 429 -20.30 9.25 -28.93
N GLY A 430 -20.87 8.09 -28.55
CA GLY A 430 -20.95 6.90 -29.41
C GLY A 430 -19.64 6.14 -29.64
N TRP A 431 -19.20 5.39 -28.63
CA TRP A 431 -18.00 4.53 -28.68
C TRP A 431 -17.86 3.67 -29.96
N PRO A 432 -18.89 2.97 -30.47
CA PRO A 432 -18.74 2.14 -31.67
C PRO A 432 -18.32 2.92 -32.91
N LYS A 433 -18.86 4.14 -33.09
CA LYS A 433 -18.48 5.03 -34.19
C LYS A 433 -17.07 5.58 -33.98
N LEU A 434 -16.78 6.04 -32.76
CA LEU A 434 -15.47 6.61 -32.42
C LEU A 434 -14.32 5.60 -32.64
N CYS A 435 -14.53 4.33 -32.30
CA CYS A 435 -13.57 3.26 -32.55
C CYS A 435 -13.18 3.13 -34.02
N ARG A 436 -14.18 3.20 -34.92
CA ARG A 436 -13.95 3.13 -36.37
C ARG A 436 -13.27 4.39 -36.90
N ASP A 437 -13.76 5.56 -36.52
CA ASP A 437 -13.27 6.84 -37.04
C ASP A 437 -11.79 7.06 -36.67
N LEU A 438 -11.40 6.73 -35.43
CA LEU A 438 -10.01 6.81 -34.96
C LEU A 438 -9.16 5.56 -35.31
N ALA A 439 -9.79 4.51 -35.85
CA ALA A 439 -9.23 3.15 -35.98
C ALA A 439 -8.50 2.70 -34.72
N LEU A 440 -9.17 2.69 -33.58
CA LEU A 440 -8.61 2.14 -32.35
C LEU A 440 -8.40 0.62 -32.50
N ASP A 441 -7.33 0.09 -31.90
CA ASP A 441 -6.99 -1.33 -31.99
C ASP A 441 -7.64 -2.14 -30.85
N SER A 442 -7.87 -1.53 -29.68
CA SER A 442 -8.63 -2.16 -28.59
C SER A 442 -9.24 -1.15 -27.62
N LEU A 443 -10.14 -1.63 -26.77
CA LEU A 443 -10.72 -0.90 -25.64
C LEU A 443 -10.43 -1.62 -24.32
N THR A 444 -10.48 -0.90 -23.19
CA THR A 444 -10.42 -1.48 -21.84
C THR A 444 -11.09 -0.55 -20.84
N SER A 445 -11.08 -0.90 -19.55
CA SER A 445 -11.42 0.02 -18.47
C SER A 445 -10.22 0.25 -17.53
N TYR A 446 -10.22 1.39 -16.85
CA TYR A 446 -9.34 1.65 -15.71
C TYR A 446 -9.92 0.99 -14.45
N THR A 447 -11.10 1.43 -14.00
CA THR A 447 -11.78 0.96 -12.78
C THR A 447 -13.20 0.49 -13.08
N TRP A 448 -13.84 -0.23 -12.15
CA TRP A 448 -15.26 -0.58 -12.26
C TRP A 448 -16.18 0.60 -11.99
N VAL A 449 -15.73 1.64 -11.29
CA VAL A 449 -16.56 2.82 -10.98
C VAL A 449 -17.01 3.54 -12.26
N HIS A 450 -16.22 3.48 -13.32
CA HIS A 450 -16.59 3.96 -14.66
C HIS A 450 -17.85 3.32 -15.26
N HIS A 451 -18.32 2.23 -14.66
CA HIS A 451 -19.41 1.37 -15.13
C HIS A 451 -20.48 1.14 -14.05
N GLY A 452 -20.71 2.13 -13.17
CA GLY A 452 -21.81 2.11 -12.19
C GLY A 452 -21.57 1.22 -10.97
N ALA A 453 -20.31 0.95 -10.62
CA ALA A 453 -19.98 0.04 -9.51
C ALA A 453 -20.26 0.59 -8.10
N LEU A 454 -20.53 1.90 -7.97
CA LEU A 454 -20.86 2.52 -6.68
C LEU A 454 -22.37 2.61 -6.49
N ASN A 455 -22.89 1.90 -5.50
CA ASN A 455 -24.28 2.00 -5.10
C ASN A 455 -24.47 3.20 -4.17
N ASN A 456 -24.94 4.32 -4.71
CA ASN A 456 -25.22 5.51 -3.91
C ASN A 456 -26.46 5.36 -3.01
N ASN A 457 -27.32 4.36 -3.25
CA ASN A 457 -28.47 4.09 -2.37
C ASN A 457 -28.05 3.48 -1.02
N THR A 458 -26.83 2.95 -0.92
CA THR A 458 -26.26 2.40 0.31
C THR A 458 -25.14 3.28 0.88
N PHE A 459 -25.02 4.52 0.38
CA PHE A 459 -24.03 5.49 0.83
C PHE A 459 -24.04 5.62 2.37
N PRO A 460 -22.87 5.69 3.04
CA PRO A 460 -21.52 5.93 2.49
C PRO A 460 -20.77 4.68 2.01
N VAL A 461 -21.43 3.52 1.92
CA VAL A 461 -20.78 2.27 1.49
C VAL A 461 -21.35 1.74 0.17
N SER A 462 -20.53 0.99 -0.56
CA SER A 462 -20.96 0.16 -1.69
C SER A 462 -20.45 -1.27 -1.48
N ASP A 463 -21.24 -2.27 -1.86
CA ASP A 463 -20.83 -3.66 -1.78
C ASP A 463 -19.95 -4.05 -2.99
N TYR A 464 -18.86 -4.77 -2.75
CA TYR A 464 -17.93 -5.20 -3.80
C TYR A 464 -18.59 -6.17 -4.81
N VAL A 465 -19.49 -7.06 -4.35
CA VAL A 465 -20.18 -8.01 -5.22
C VAL A 465 -21.20 -7.30 -6.12
N TRP A 466 -21.85 -6.24 -5.62
CA TRP A 466 -22.63 -5.32 -6.44
C TRP A 466 -21.78 -4.72 -7.56
N GLY A 467 -20.63 -4.12 -7.21
CA GLY A 467 -19.73 -3.53 -8.20
C GLY A 467 -19.27 -4.52 -9.27
N ARG A 468 -18.92 -5.74 -8.86
CA ARG A 468 -18.59 -6.85 -9.78
C ARG A 468 -19.74 -7.17 -10.73
N ARG A 469 -20.98 -7.27 -10.23
CA ARG A 469 -22.15 -7.59 -11.05
C ARG A 469 -22.40 -6.51 -12.10
N GLN A 470 -22.34 -5.24 -11.72
CA GLN A 470 -22.49 -4.11 -12.64
C GLN A 470 -21.43 -4.14 -13.74
N TYR A 471 -20.16 -4.34 -13.36
CA TYR A 471 -19.07 -4.46 -14.32
C TYR A 471 -19.23 -5.66 -15.27
N LEU A 472 -19.59 -6.83 -14.75
CA LEU A 472 -19.76 -8.04 -15.58
C LEU A 472 -20.95 -7.92 -16.55
N ALA A 473 -22.00 -7.19 -16.17
CA ALA A 473 -23.12 -6.87 -17.05
C ALA A 473 -22.72 -5.87 -18.14
N PHE A 474 -21.91 -4.86 -17.81
CA PHE A 474 -21.30 -3.98 -18.81
C PHE A 474 -20.42 -4.77 -19.77
N TRP A 475 -19.49 -5.60 -19.28
CA TRP A 475 -18.58 -6.35 -20.12
C TRP A 475 -19.29 -7.33 -21.06
N ALA A 476 -20.39 -7.94 -20.62
CA ALA A 476 -21.22 -8.80 -21.47
C ALA A 476 -21.74 -8.06 -22.71
N ARG A 477 -22.16 -6.80 -22.56
CA ARG A 477 -22.59 -5.92 -23.66
C ARG A 477 -21.42 -5.39 -24.47
N ALA A 478 -20.32 -5.01 -23.83
CA ALA A 478 -19.12 -4.50 -24.52
C ALA A 478 -18.58 -5.48 -25.58
N LYS A 479 -18.76 -6.79 -25.38
CA LYS A 479 -18.38 -7.81 -26.38
C LYS A 479 -19.19 -7.74 -27.68
N THR A 480 -20.44 -7.31 -27.61
CA THR A 480 -21.35 -7.18 -28.77
C THR A 480 -21.37 -5.76 -29.32
N ASP A 481 -21.18 -4.76 -28.46
CA ASP A 481 -21.32 -3.35 -28.82
C ASP A 481 -20.11 -2.82 -29.62
N TYR A 482 -18.94 -3.46 -29.49
CA TYR A 482 -17.69 -3.00 -30.09
C TYR A 482 -17.17 -3.95 -31.16
N SER A 483 -16.82 -3.38 -32.32
CA SER A 483 -16.22 -4.12 -33.45
C SER A 483 -14.72 -4.40 -33.28
N ILE A 484 -14.14 -4.03 -32.14
CA ILE A 484 -12.72 -4.21 -31.80
C ILE A 484 -12.60 -4.90 -30.43
N PRO A 485 -11.48 -5.58 -30.14
CA PRO A 485 -11.30 -6.27 -28.87
C PRO A 485 -11.46 -5.34 -27.66
N TYR A 486 -12.21 -5.82 -26.65
CA TYR A 486 -12.29 -5.19 -25.33
C TYR A 486 -11.56 -6.06 -24.31
N PHE A 487 -10.53 -5.51 -23.66
CA PHE A 487 -9.79 -6.17 -22.60
C PHE A 487 -10.52 -5.96 -21.26
N PRO A 488 -10.93 -7.04 -20.57
CA PRO A 488 -11.59 -6.91 -19.27
C PRO A 488 -10.65 -6.32 -18.20
N ASN A 489 -11.28 -5.87 -17.12
CA ASN A 489 -10.68 -5.22 -15.97
C ASN A 489 -11.15 -5.88 -14.68
N ALA A 490 -10.27 -5.99 -13.69
CA ALA A 490 -10.62 -6.30 -12.31
C ALA A 490 -10.23 -5.14 -11.39
N MET A 491 -11.17 -4.67 -10.57
CA MET A 491 -10.93 -3.66 -9.55
C MET A 491 -10.72 -4.34 -8.20
N ILE A 492 -9.79 -3.84 -7.39
CA ILE A 492 -9.51 -4.37 -6.05
C ILE A 492 -10.39 -3.70 -5.00
N ASN A 493 -10.51 -2.37 -5.09
CA ASN A 493 -11.30 -1.58 -4.17
C ASN A 493 -11.63 -0.20 -4.76
N TRP A 494 -12.42 0.58 -4.02
CA TRP A 494 -12.56 2.01 -4.23
C TRP A 494 -12.82 2.72 -2.89
N ASP A 495 -11.94 3.63 -2.51
CA ASP A 495 -12.00 4.42 -1.28
C ASP A 495 -11.18 5.70 -1.46
N ASN A 496 -11.80 6.77 -1.97
CA ASN A 496 -11.14 8.05 -2.21
C ASN A 496 -11.06 8.96 -0.96
N SER A 497 -11.45 8.43 0.20
CA SER A 497 -11.52 9.20 1.45
C SER A 497 -10.20 9.78 1.97
N PRO A 498 -9.00 9.25 1.64
CA PRO A 498 -7.74 9.91 1.96
C PRO A 498 -7.64 11.32 1.35
N ARG A 499 -8.18 11.54 0.14
CA ARG A 499 -8.11 12.84 -0.54
C ARG A 499 -9.17 13.84 -0.03
N ALA A 500 -10.18 13.40 0.73
CA ALA A 500 -11.19 14.30 1.28
C ALA A 500 -10.66 15.14 2.47
N ALA A 501 -11.11 16.38 2.60
CA ALA A 501 -10.79 17.21 3.77
C ALA A 501 -11.21 16.52 5.10
N ALA A 502 -10.50 16.79 6.19
CA ALA A 502 -10.75 16.16 7.50
C ALA A 502 -12.20 16.35 8.01
N ASN A 503 -12.81 17.49 7.68
CA ASN A 503 -14.15 17.92 8.07
C ASN A 503 -15.21 17.76 6.96
N ALA A 504 -14.91 17.05 5.87
CA ALA A 504 -15.88 16.80 4.81
C ALA A 504 -17.12 16.07 5.35
N ASP A 505 -18.30 16.40 4.83
CA ASP A 505 -19.57 15.76 5.20
C ASP A 505 -19.74 14.42 4.47
N TRP A 506 -20.02 13.35 5.22
CA TRP A 506 -20.25 11.98 4.72
C TRP A 506 -21.70 11.54 4.95
N SER A 507 -22.66 12.48 5.02
CA SER A 507 -24.10 12.19 5.10
C SER A 507 -24.75 11.95 3.73
N HIS A 508 -24.14 12.47 2.66
CA HIS A 508 -24.59 12.31 1.27
C HIS A 508 -23.38 12.31 0.32
N PRO A 509 -23.47 11.69 -0.87
CA PRO A 509 -22.40 11.70 -1.85
C PRO A 509 -22.16 13.12 -2.38
N ALA A 510 -20.89 13.54 -2.40
CA ALA A 510 -20.45 14.85 -2.90
C ALA A 510 -19.07 14.71 -3.56
N GLY A 511 -19.07 14.43 -4.86
CA GLY A 511 -17.83 14.24 -5.63
C GLY A 511 -16.90 15.47 -5.61
N PRO A 512 -15.63 15.31 -6.00
CA PRO A 512 -14.98 14.06 -6.43
C PRO A 512 -14.42 13.21 -5.27
N THR A 513 -14.26 13.78 -4.07
CA THR A 513 -13.58 13.13 -2.93
C THR A 513 -14.50 12.42 -1.95
N VAL A 514 -15.79 12.80 -1.88
CA VAL A 514 -16.80 12.10 -1.06
C VAL A 514 -17.71 11.26 -1.95
N ASN A 515 -17.33 9.99 -2.12
CA ASN A 515 -18.09 8.98 -2.86
C ASN A 515 -18.26 7.72 -2.00
N SER A 516 -19.14 6.79 -2.41
CA SER A 516 -19.32 5.54 -1.67
C SER A 516 -18.01 4.76 -1.58
N VAL A 517 -17.67 4.30 -0.38
CA VAL A 517 -16.52 3.43 -0.13
C VAL A 517 -16.91 1.99 -0.37
N VAL A 518 -16.15 1.28 -1.22
CA VAL A 518 -16.37 -0.14 -1.47
C VAL A 518 -15.95 -0.97 -0.25
N THR A 519 -16.83 -1.89 0.14
CA THR A 519 -16.67 -2.81 1.27
C THR A 519 -16.88 -4.25 0.82
N GLY A 520 -16.41 -5.22 1.61
CA GLY A 520 -16.53 -6.65 1.28
C GLY A 520 -15.51 -7.15 0.25
N ASN A 521 -14.55 -6.31 -0.16
CA ASN A 521 -13.53 -6.59 -1.17
C ASN A 521 -12.36 -7.47 -0.65
N THR A 522 -12.67 -8.60 -0.02
CA THR A 522 -11.65 -9.52 0.52
C THR A 522 -10.80 -10.18 -0.58
N PRO A 523 -9.59 -10.69 -0.28
CA PRO A 523 -8.81 -11.49 -1.23
C PRO A 523 -9.58 -12.65 -1.86
N ALA A 524 -10.50 -13.28 -1.12
CA ALA A 524 -11.37 -14.34 -1.64
C ALA A 524 -12.40 -13.81 -2.66
N ALA A 525 -13.02 -12.65 -2.38
CA ALA A 525 -13.95 -12.00 -3.31
C ALA A 525 -13.24 -11.52 -4.59
N PHE A 526 -12.02 -11.00 -4.45
CA PHE A 526 -11.15 -10.64 -5.57
C PHE A 526 -10.76 -11.88 -6.38
N LYS A 527 -10.28 -12.95 -5.74
CA LYS A 527 -9.98 -14.25 -6.38
C LYS A 527 -11.17 -14.76 -7.21
N ARG A 528 -12.38 -14.73 -6.65
CA ARG A 528 -13.60 -15.14 -7.38
C ARG A 528 -13.84 -14.29 -8.63
N SER A 529 -13.59 -12.99 -8.55
CA SER A 529 -13.70 -12.08 -9.70
C SER A 529 -12.70 -12.46 -10.80
N LEU A 530 -11.45 -12.74 -10.43
CA LEU A 530 -10.42 -13.21 -11.35
C LEU A 530 -10.78 -14.56 -11.99
N GLN A 531 -11.33 -15.50 -11.23
CA GLN A 531 -11.77 -16.81 -11.75
C GLN A 531 -12.87 -16.66 -12.81
N ILE A 532 -13.90 -15.84 -12.54
CA ILE A 532 -14.98 -15.57 -13.50
C ILE A 532 -14.41 -14.93 -14.78
N ILE A 533 -13.51 -13.96 -14.63
CA ILE A 533 -12.89 -13.30 -15.79
C ILE A 533 -12.00 -14.27 -16.57
N LYS A 534 -11.16 -15.08 -15.90
CA LYS A 534 -10.34 -16.14 -16.51
C LYS A 534 -11.22 -17.10 -17.33
N GLN A 535 -12.30 -17.62 -16.73
CA GLN A 535 -13.22 -18.53 -17.41
C GLN A 535 -13.82 -17.89 -18.68
N ARG A 536 -14.30 -16.65 -18.58
CA ARG A 536 -14.89 -15.92 -19.72
C ARG A 536 -13.87 -15.55 -20.80
N LEU A 537 -12.59 -15.33 -20.44
CA LEU A 537 -11.51 -15.08 -21.40
C LEU A 537 -11.12 -16.36 -22.14
N LEU A 538 -10.99 -17.48 -21.42
CA LEU A 538 -10.68 -18.79 -22.01
C LEU A 538 -11.80 -19.29 -22.92
N ALA A 539 -13.07 -19.00 -22.57
CA ALA A 539 -14.24 -19.35 -23.38
C ALA A 539 -14.37 -18.53 -24.68
N ALA A 540 -13.62 -17.44 -24.86
CA ALA A 540 -13.73 -16.55 -26.03
C ALA A 540 -12.57 -16.78 -27.01
N PRO A 541 -12.61 -17.79 -27.91
CA PRO A 541 -11.43 -18.27 -28.65
C PRO A 541 -10.74 -17.23 -29.54
N THR A 542 -11.47 -16.22 -30.01
CA THR A 542 -10.97 -15.21 -30.96
C THR A 542 -10.48 -13.92 -30.29
N GLN A 543 -10.68 -13.75 -28.97
CA GLN A 543 -10.25 -12.54 -28.26
C GLN A 543 -8.85 -12.70 -27.64
N PRO A 544 -8.00 -11.67 -27.70
CA PRO A 544 -6.73 -11.63 -26.97
C PRO A 544 -6.94 -11.95 -25.49
N LYS A 545 -6.09 -12.81 -24.94
CA LYS A 545 -6.14 -13.26 -23.54
C LYS A 545 -5.46 -12.23 -22.64
N ILE A 546 -6.04 -11.05 -22.52
CA ILE A 546 -5.49 -9.94 -21.73
C ILE A 546 -6.48 -9.55 -20.64
N LEU A 547 -5.98 -9.39 -19.41
CA LEU A 547 -6.70 -8.85 -18.27
C LEU A 547 -5.96 -7.61 -17.76
N THR A 548 -6.69 -6.52 -17.55
CA THR A 548 -6.20 -5.36 -16.81
C THR A 548 -6.64 -5.40 -15.35
N ILE A 549 -5.86 -4.84 -14.43
CA ILE A 549 -6.20 -4.77 -13.00
C ILE A 549 -5.99 -3.33 -12.52
N ASN A 550 -7.01 -2.74 -11.89
CA ASN A 550 -6.87 -1.54 -11.09
C ASN A 550 -6.74 -1.92 -9.62
N ALA A 551 -5.59 -1.66 -8.98
CA ALA A 551 -4.30 -1.26 -9.57
C ALA A 551 -3.13 -1.89 -8.79
N TRP A 552 -1.90 -1.74 -9.30
CA TRP A 552 -0.72 -2.12 -8.54
C TRP A 552 -0.63 -1.34 -7.23
N ASN A 553 -0.74 0.00 -7.28
CA ASN A 553 -0.42 0.89 -6.16
C ASN A 553 -1.26 2.19 -6.09
N GLU A 554 -2.53 2.17 -6.51
CA GLU A 554 -3.44 3.34 -6.36
C GLU A 554 -3.92 3.49 -4.90
N TRP A 555 -2.99 3.82 -4.01
CA TRP A 555 -3.20 3.86 -2.55
C TRP A 555 -4.23 4.90 -2.11
N PRO A 556 -4.26 6.12 -2.68
CA PRO A 556 -5.26 7.12 -2.29
C PRO A 556 -6.69 6.75 -2.65
N GLU A 557 -6.91 5.81 -3.57
CA GLU A 557 -8.22 5.23 -3.88
C GLU A 557 -8.43 3.85 -3.22
N GLY A 558 -7.47 3.40 -2.41
CA GLY A 558 -7.49 2.11 -1.73
C GLY A 558 -7.39 0.89 -2.65
N SER A 559 -7.14 1.07 -3.95
CA SER A 559 -7.13 0.03 -4.98
C SER A 559 -5.69 -0.45 -5.25
N CYS A 560 -5.17 -1.33 -4.40
CA CYS A 560 -3.75 -1.72 -4.41
C CYS A 560 -3.54 -3.24 -4.35
N LEU A 561 -2.70 -3.76 -5.25
CA LEU A 561 -2.12 -5.10 -5.16
C LEU A 561 -0.93 -5.14 -4.21
N GLU A 562 -0.26 -4.01 -4.00
CA GLU A 562 0.83 -3.92 -3.03
C GLU A 562 0.37 -4.42 -1.65
N PRO A 563 1.20 -5.22 -0.96
CA PRO A 563 0.80 -5.81 0.31
C PRO A 563 0.42 -4.75 1.35
N MET A 564 -0.81 -4.85 1.86
CA MET A 564 -1.35 -3.97 2.90
C MET A 564 -1.45 -4.71 4.23
N GLN A 565 -1.27 -4.03 5.36
CA GLN A 565 -1.22 -4.72 6.67
C GLN A 565 -2.47 -5.56 6.98
N GLN A 566 -3.64 -5.16 6.47
CA GLN A 566 -4.91 -5.87 6.68
C GLN A 566 -4.93 -7.28 6.06
N TYR A 567 -4.32 -7.47 4.89
CA TYR A 567 -4.41 -8.71 4.11
C TYR A 567 -3.06 -9.30 3.72
N GLY A 568 -1.94 -8.67 4.10
CA GLY A 568 -0.61 -9.08 3.69
C GLY A 568 -0.52 -9.19 2.16
N TYR A 569 -0.09 -10.35 1.68
CA TYR A 569 0.03 -10.67 0.25
C TYR A 569 -1.24 -11.27 -0.36
N GLY A 570 -2.38 -11.28 0.35
CA GLY A 570 -3.57 -12.03 -0.04
C GLY A 570 -4.09 -11.75 -1.46
N TYR A 571 -4.05 -10.50 -1.94
CA TYR A 571 -4.46 -10.19 -3.32
C TYR A 571 -3.47 -10.72 -4.37
N LEU A 572 -2.17 -10.67 -4.09
CA LEU A 572 -1.14 -11.26 -4.96
C LEU A 572 -1.24 -12.79 -4.96
N GLU A 573 -1.47 -13.41 -3.80
CA GLU A 573 -1.73 -14.84 -3.67
C GLU A 573 -2.98 -15.27 -4.46
N ALA A 574 -4.02 -14.43 -4.50
CA ALA A 574 -5.20 -14.67 -5.32
C ALA A 574 -4.86 -14.68 -6.83
N ILE A 575 -4.02 -13.77 -7.32
CA ILE A 575 -3.57 -13.77 -8.73
C ILE A 575 -2.79 -15.05 -9.03
N LYS A 576 -1.79 -15.36 -8.20
CA LYS A 576 -0.96 -16.57 -8.34
C LYS A 576 -1.83 -17.84 -8.39
N ALA A 577 -2.79 -17.97 -7.48
CA ALA A 577 -3.67 -19.12 -7.41
C ALA A 577 -4.57 -19.28 -8.64
N VAL A 578 -4.88 -18.20 -9.36
CA VAL A 578 -5.77 -18.23 -10.54
C VAL A 578 -4.98 -18.39 -11.84
N PHE A 579 -3.83 -17.73 -11.98
CA PHE A 579 -3.10 -17.64 -13.24
C PHE A 579 -1.78 -18.42 -13.29
N MET A 580 -1.23 -18.87 -12.16
CA MET A 580 0.04 -19.61 -12.13
C MET A 580 -0.09 -21.05 -11.61
N ASP A 581 -0.91 -21.29 -10.58
CA ASP A 581 -0.99 -22.61 -9.96
C ASP A 581 -1.88 -23.55 -10.79
N ALA A 582 -1.36 -24.75 -11.12
CA ALA A 582 -2.10 -25.78 -11.85
C ALA A 582 -3.34 -26.30 -11.09
N SER A 583 -3.41 -26.09 -9.77
CA SER A 583 -4.59 -26.37 -8.94
C SER A 583 -5.74 -25.38 -9.18
N GLY A 584 -5.48 -24.24 -9.83
CA GLY A 584 -6.52 -23.35 -10.34
C GLY A 584 -7.34 -23.96 -11.49
N ASP A 585 -6.88 -25.09 -12.04
CA ASP A 585 -7.52 -25.87 -13.11
C ASP A 585 -8.12 -27.20 -12.61
N ASN A 586 -8.29 -27.40 -11.29
CA ASN A 586 -9.01 -28.57 -10.75
C ASN A 586 -10.49 -28.52 -11.17
N LEU A 587 -10.75 -29.06 -12.35
CA LEU A 587 -12.04 -29.31 -13.00
C LEU A 587 -12.88 -30.41 -12.29
N ALA A 588 -12.51 -30.81 -11.08
CA ALA A 588 -13.41 -31.57 -10.19
C ALA A 588 -14.47 -30.67 -9.54
N ASP A 589 -14.21 -29.35 -9.53
CA ASP A 589 -15.16 -28.32 -9.18
C ASP A 589 -15.72 -27.73 -10.48
N ASN A 590 -16.61 -28.47 -11.14
CA ASN A 590 -17.34 -27.98 -12.30
C ASN A 590 -18.08 -26.67 -11.92
N PRO A 591 -17.74 -25.48 -12.44
CA PRO A 591 -18.36 -24.22 -12.00
C PRO A 591 -19.82 -24.06 -12.45
N GLU A 592 -20.30 -24.93 -13.34
CA GLU A 592 -21.71 -24.99 -13.77
C GLU A 592 -22.53 -26.00 -12.94
N ASN A 593 -21.89 -26.88 -12.15
CA ASN A 593 -22.57 -27.89 -11.31
C ASN A 593 -22.11 -27.91 -9.84
N GLN A 594 -21.10 -27.14 -9.44
CA GLN A 594 -21.15 -26.58 -8.11
C GLN A 594 -22.36 -25.67 -8.16
N PRO A 595 -23.40 -25.89 -7.32
CA PRO A 595 -24.37 -24.83 -7.15
C PRO A 595 -23.49 -23.62 -6.89
N GLU A 596 -23.79 -22.52 -7.58
CA GLU A 596 -23.49 -21.25 -6.97
C GLU A 596 -23.76 -21.49 -5.47
N MET A 597 -22.91 -21.05 -4.55
CA MET A 597 -23.58 -20.47 -3.41
C MET A 597 -24.36 -19.29 -4.04
N GLU A 598 -25.48 -19.61 -4.72
CA GLU A 598 -26.77 -18.99 -4.56
C GLU A 598 -26.60 -18.45 -3.18
N ASP A 599 -26.61 -17.12 -3.10
CA ASP A 599 -26.98 -16.56 -1.85
C ASP A 599 -28.25 -17.35 -1.49
N THR A 600 -28.19 -18.32 -0.57
CA THR A 600 -29.27 -19.31 -0.31
C THR A 600 -30.57 -18.62 0.12
N TYR A 601 -30.45 -17.31 0.25
CA TYR A 601 -31.39 -16.25 0.31
C TYR A 601 -31.52 -15.56 -1.07
N VAL A 602 -31.92 -16.29 -2.11
CA VAL A 602 -32.22 -15.72 -3.44
C VAL A 602 -33.38 -14.72 -3.32
N SER A 603 -34.21 -14.91 -2.30
CA SER A 603 -35.34 -14.08 -1.93
C SER A 603 -35.29 -13.72 -0.44
N LEU A 604 -35.47 -12.43 -0.13
CA LEU A 604 -35.62 -11.93 1.25
C LEU A 604 -36.99 -12.27 1.85
N THR A 605 -37.93 -12.75 1.04
CA THR A 605 -39.32 -12.97 1.42
C THR A 605 -39.66 -14.45 1.66
N ASP A 606 -38.88 -15.40 1.10
CA ASP A 606 -39.16 -16.84 1.20
C ASP A 606 -39.03 -17.41 2.62
N GLN A 607 -38.42 -16.63 3.51
CA GLN A 607 -38.12 -17.02 4.88
C GLN A 607 -39.06 -16.37 5.90
N LEU A 608 -39.97 -15.51 5.43
CA LEU A 608 -40.93 -14.81 6.28
C LEU A 608 -42.13 -15.73 6.59
N GLY A 609 -42.62 -15.65 7.82
CA GLY A 609 -43.89 -16.27 8.20
C GLY A 609 -45.09 -15.38 7.84
N PRO A 610 -46.32 -15.76 8.23
CA PRO A 610 -47.46 -14.84 8.23
C PRO A 610 -47.26 -13.63 9.16
N TRP A 611 -48.08 -12.60 8.95
CA TRP A 611 -48.23 -11.48 9.88
C TRP A 611 -48.88 -11.99 11.17
N ILE A 612 -48.21 -11.76 12.31
CA ILE A 612 -48.71 -12.15 13.64
C ILE A 612 -48.85 -10.94 14.56
N TRP A 613 -49.83 -10.99 15.45
CA TRP A 613 -50.03 -9.99 16.51
C TRP A 613 -50.76 -10.61 17.72
N ALA A 614 -51.27 -9.76 18.62
CA ALA A 614 -52.21 -10.16 19.66
C ALA A 614 -53.62 -10.46 19.12
N GLU A 615 -54.38 -11.27 19.86
CA GLU A 615 -55.77 -11.63 19.50
C GLU A 615 -56.68 -10.41 19.31
N LYS A 616 -56.40 -9.33 20.06
CA LYS A 616 -57.10 -8.05 19.94
C LYS A 616 -56.09 -6.94 19.69
N THR A 617 -56.36 -6.13 18.68
CA THR A 617 -55.60 -4.92 18.33
C THR A 617 -56.29 -3.69 18.89
N PHE A 618 -55.51 -2.75 19.43
CA PHE A 618 -55.99 -1.46 19.93
C PHE A 618 -55.02 -0.36 19.48
N ASP A 619 -55.51 0.87 19.37
CA ASP A 619 -54.64 2.03 19.13
C ASP A 619 -53.68 2.24 20.31
N ASN A 620 -52.47 2.73 20.03
CA ASN A 620 -51.39 2.91 21.00
C ASN A 620 -51.00 1.63 21.77
N GLN A 621 -51.08 0.48 21.13
CA GLN A 621 -50.77 -0.81 21.75
C GLN A 621 -49.29 -1.15 21.65
N THR A 622 -48.68 -1.50 22.78
CA THR A 622 -47.38 -2.20 22.81
C THR A 622 -47.63 -3.70 22.85
N CYS A 623 -47.00 -4.46 21.95
CA CYS A 623 -47.02 -5.92 21.96
C CYS A 623 -45.61 -6.48 22.19
N GLN A 624 -45.45 -7.38 23.17
CA GLN A 624 -44.16 -8.01 23.47
C GLN A 624 -44.20 -9.46 22.99
N LEU A 625 -43.48 -9.76 21.90
CA LEU A 625 -43.47 -11.07 21.25
C LEU A 625 -42.16 -11.81 21.60
N TRP A 626 -42.28 -13.08 21.99
CA TRP A 626 -41.16 -13.90 22.48
C TRP A 626 -41.16 -15.28 21.83
N ASN A 627 -39.98 -15.78 21.49
CA ASN A 627 -39.77 -17.14 20.98
C ASN A 627 -38.36 -17.66 21.37
N THR A 628 -38.14 -18.98 21.28
CA THR A 628 -36.82 -19.59 21.50
C THR A 628 -36.52 -20.63 20.45
N PHE A 629 -35.23 -20.82 20.18
CA PHE A 629 -34.74 -21.90 19.31
C PHE A 629 -33.42 -22.43 19.86
N GLU A 630 -33.02 -23.62 19.44
CA GLU A 630 -31.84 -24.29 19.97
C GLU A 630 -30.91 -24.74 18.84
N ILE A 631 -29.64 -24.35 18.95
CA ILE A 631 -28.57 -24.75 18.05
C ILE A 631 -27.85 -25.95 18.69
N PRO A 632 -27.74 -27.10 18.01
CA PRO A 632 -27.09 -28.29 18.57
C PRO A 632 -25.66 -28.01 19.04
N LYS A 633 -25.29 -28.49 20.23
CA LYS A 633 -23.98 -28.22 20.90
C LYS A 633 -22.74 -28.55 20.05
N ALA A 634 -22.84 -29.50 19.13
CA ALA A 634 -21.75 -29.93 18.26
C ALA A 634 -21.79 -29.29 16.85
N ALA A 635 -22.80 -28.47 16.55
CA ALA A 635 -22.94 -27.84 15.25
C ALA A 635 -22.04 -26.60 15.14
N SER A 636 -21.51 -26.36 13.94
CA SER A 636 -20.90 -25.08 13.59
C SER A 636 -21.80 -24.33 12.63
N ILE A 637 -21.96 -23.04 12.85
CA ILE A 637 -22.82 -22.16 12.05
C ILE A 637 -21.99 -21.64 10.89
N THR A 638 -22.48 -21.81 9.66
CA THR A 638 -21.82 -21.27 8.47
C THR A 638 -22.38 -19.90 8.12
N LYS A 639 -23.69 -19.71 8.30
CA LYS A 639 -24.39 -18.46 7.98
C LYS A 639 -25.68 -18.34 8.79
N ALA A 640 -26.00 -17.15 9.25
CA ALA A 640 -27.29 -16.88 9.90
C ALA A 640 -27.82 -15.50 9.48
N ARG A 641 -29.05 -15.47 8.96
CA ARG A 641 -29.72 -14.24 8.54
C ARG A 641 -31.09 -14.15 9.19
N LEU A 642 -31.39 -12.99 9.74
CA LEU A 642 -32.70 -12.64 10.27
C LEU A 642 -33.27 -11.50 9.43
N VAL A 643 -34.52 -11.62 9.05
CA VAL A 643 -35.27 -10.63 8.28
C VAL A 643 -36.59 -10.36 8.99
N MET A 644 -36.94 -9.09 9.22
CA MET A 644 -38.21 -8.76 9.87
C MET A 644 -38.73 -7.37 9.50
N THR A 645 -40.01 -7.16 9.76
CA THR A 645 -40.64 -5.85 9.79
C THR A 645 -41.84 -5.86 10.73
N VAL A 646 -42.29 -4.69 11.18
CA VAL A 646 -43.41 -4.51 12.11
C VAL A 646 -44.15 -3.25 11.72
N ASP A 647 -45.45 -3.26 11.98
CA ASP A 647 -46.27 -2.05 11.97
C ASP A 647 -45.77 -1.01 12.98
N ASP A 648 -45.66 0.23 12.51
CA ASP A 648 -45.15 1.43 13.18
C ASP A 648 -43.78 1.40 13.87
N GLU A 649 -43.54 0.59 14.91
CA GLU A 649 -42.23 0.58 15.60
C GLU A 649 -41.88 -0.79 16.18
N PHE A 650 -40.60 -1.16 16.09
CA PHE A 650 -40.05 -2.31 16.80
C PHE A 650 -38.68 -2.08 17.43
N THR A 651 -38.41 -2.85 18.49
CA THR A 651 -37.07 -3.11 19.01
C THR A 651 -36.84 -4.61 19.08
N LEU A 652 -35.82 -5.09 18.37
CA LEU A 652 -35.44 -6.50 18.31
C LEU A 652 -34.36 -6.82 19.34
N TYR A 653 -34.52 -7.93 20.05
CA TYR A 653 -33.59 -8.46 21.03
C TYR A 653 -33.20 -9.92 20.70
N LEU A 654 -31.93 -10.23 20.88
CA LEU A 654 -31.38 -11.59 20.88
C LEU A 654 -30.65 -11.82 22.20
N ASP A 655 -31.08 -12.80 23.00
CA ASP A 655 -30.53 -13.08 24.33
C ASP A 655 -30.46 -11.85 25.25
N GLY A 656 -31.43 -10.94 25.08
CA GLY A 656 -31.54 -9.67 25.78
C GLY A 656 -30.59 -8.56 25.32
N ARG A 657 -29.84 -8.77 24.22
CA ARG A 657 -29.10 -7.72 23.52
C ARG A 657 -29.99 -7.09 22.45
N VAL A 658 -30.12 -5.77 22.44
CA VAL A 658 -30.78 -5.05 21.34
C VAL A 658 -29.97 -5.23 20.05
N LEU A 659 -30.59 -5.78 19.01
CA LEU A 659 -30.00 -5.94 17.68
C LEU A 659 -30.28 -4.74 16.78
N GLY A 660 -31.46 -4.12 16.91
CA GLY A 660 -31.85 -2.98 16.10
C GLY A 660 -33.26 -2.49 16.39
N ARG A 661 -33.62 -1.39 15.74
CA ARG A 661 -34.95 -0.79 15.76
C ARG A 661 -35.34 -0.43 14.34
N GLY A 662 -36.64 -0.41 14.08
CA GLY A 662 -37.22 0.04 12.81
C GLY A 662 -38.61 0.56 13.04
N ASN A 663 -39.14 1.29 12.06
CA ASN A 663 -40.38 2.03 12.24
C ASN A 663 -41.27 2.18 10.98
N GLU A 664 -41.15 1.27 10.03
CA GLU A 664 -41.95 1.29 8.81
C GLU A 664 -42.17 -0.15 8.32
N TRP A 665 -43.44 -0.56 8.20
CA TRP A 665 -43.81 -1.92 7.83
C TRP A 665 -43.50 -2.26 6.37
N ARG A 666 -43.32 -1.25 5.52
CA ARG A 666 -42.89 -1.41 4.11
C ARG A 666 -41.39 -1.58 3.94
N GLU A 667 -40.61 -1.33 4.99
CA GLU A 667 -39.17 -1.54 5.02
C GLU A 667 -38.85 -2.89 5.63
N LEU A 668 -37.97 -3.65 4.98
CA LEU A 668 -37.57 -4.97 5.42
C LEU A 668 -36.15 -4.93 5.99
N TYR A 669 -36.02 -5.22 7.28
CA TYR A 669 -34.76 -5.10 8.01
C TYR A 669 -34.02 -6.44 8.00
N ASN A 670 -32.80 -6.44 7.44
CA ASN A 670 -31.97 -7.61 7.24
C ASN A 670 -30.75 -7.58 8.19
N PHE A 671 -30.64 -8.58 9.06
CA PHE A 671 -29.60 -8.71 10.07
C PHE A 671 -28.73 -9.96 9.79
N ASP A 672 -27.41 -9.78 9.76
CA ASP A 672 -26.46 -10.89 9.78
C ASP A 672 -26.12 -11.25 11.23
N LEU A 673 -26.53 -12.45 11.65
CA LEU A 673 -26.32 -12.97 13.01
C LEU A 673 -25.23 -14.04 13.09
N THR A 674 -24.51 -14.29 11.98
CA THR A 674 -23.57 -15.41 11.85
C THR A 674 -22.52 -15.42 12.96
N GLN A 675 -22.04 -14.25 13.38
CA GLN A 675 -21.03 -14.13 14.44
C GLN A 675 -21.59 -13.99 15.87
N LEU A 676 -22.91 -13.84 16.01
CA LEU A 676 -23.56 -13.64 17.30
C LEU A 676 -24.13 -14.94 17.88
N LEU A 677 -24.54 -15.86 17.01
CA LEU A 677 -25.10 -17.14 17.43
C LEU A 677 -24.00 -18.13 17.80
N THR A 678 -24.29 -18.97 18.79
CA THR A 678 -23.37 -20.00 19.29
C THR A 678 -24.15 -21.29 19.56
N PRO A 679 -23.50 -22.45 19.64
CA PRO A 679 -24.20 -23.67 20.02
C PRO A 679 -24.87 -23.52 21.41
N GLY A 680 -26.18 -23.77 21.49
CA GLY A 680 -26.98 -23.52 22.69
C GLY A 680 -28.39 -23.01 22.39
N ARG A 681 -29.15 -22.77 23.47
CA ARG A 681 -30.50 -22.20 23.38
C ARG A 681 -30.43 -20.68 23.31
N HIS A 682 -31.14 -20.10 22.34
CA HIS A 682 -31.23 -18.67 22.10
C HIS A 682 -32.65 -18.15 22.27
N VAL A 683 -32.77 -16.90 22.72
CA VAL A 683 -34.02 -16.19 22.98
C VAL A 683 -34.20 -15.09 21.95
N LEU A 684 -35.31 -15.14 21.21
CA LEU A 684 -35.78 -14.08 20.32
C LEU A 684 -36.88 -13.29 21.02
N ALA A 685 -36.71 -11.98 21.12
CA ALA A 685 -37.68 -11.11 21.76
C ALA A 685 -37.86 -9.85 20.91
N VAL A 686 -39.10 -9.45 20.67
CA VAL A 686 -39.44 -8.26 19.88
C VAL A 686 -40.44 -7.45 20.67
N LYS A 687 -40.10 -6.19 20.94
CA LYS A 687 -41.05 -5.21 21.46
C LYS A 687 -41.58 -4.40 20.29
N CYS A 688 -42.86 -4.55 20.01
CA CYS A 688 -43.58 -3.87 18.93
C CYS A 688 -44.48 -2.78 19.51
N TYR A 689 -44.70 -1.71 18.75
CA TYR A 689 -45.64 -0.65 19.07
C TYR A 689 -46.47 -0.32 17.84
N ASN A 690 -47.78 -0.32 18.00
CA ASN A 690 -48.75 0.14 17.01
C ASN A 690 -49.37 1.46 17.50
N SER A 691 -49.38 2.49 16.66
CA SER A 691 -49.95 3.80 16.96
C SER A 691 -51.45 3.86 16.66
N ALA A 692 -51.90 3.30 15.53
CA ALA A 692 -53.31 3.25 15.11
C ALA A 692 -53.52 2.23 13.97
N GLU A 693 -54.76 1.76 13.76
CA GLU A 693 -55.14 0.83 12.68
C GLU A 693 -54.68 -0.64 12.88
N ASP A 694 -54.50 -1.38 11.77
CA ASP A 694 -54.18 -2.80 11.73
C ASP A 694 -52.72 -3.05 12.11
N ALA A 695 -52.46 -3.88 13.13
CA ALA A 695 -51.10 -4.19 13.57
C ALA A 695 -50.59 -5.56 13.11
N GLY A 696 -49.29 -5.66 12.86
CA GLY A 696 -48.65 -6.93 12.53
C GLY A 696 -47.13 -6.92 12.66
N MET A 697 -46.57 -8.08 13.01
CA MET A 697 -45.14 -8.38 12.89
C MET A 697 -44.93 -9.49 11.86
N LEU A 698 -43.92 -9.28 11.03
CA LEU A 698 -43.42 -10.26 10.07
C LEU A 698 -41.97 -10.62 10.44
N PHE A 699 -41.66 -11.90 10.53
CA PHE A 699 -40.35 -12.36 11.00
C PHE A 699 -39.90 -13.63 10.29
N GLY A 700 -38.60 -13.71 9.97
CA GLY A 700 -37.94 -14.89 9.46
C GLY A 700 -36.47 -14.94 9.89
N LEU A 701 -36.05 -16.01 10.53
CA LEU A 701 -34.66 -16.32 10.83
C LEU A 701 -34.31 -17.64 10.15
N ARG A 702 -33.17 -17.68 9.47
CA ARG A 702 -32.58 -18.90 8.93
C ARG A 702 -31.12 -19.01 9.33
N VAL A 703 -30.75 -20.16 9.89
CA VAL A 703 -29.40 -20.51 10.30
C VAL A 703 -28.97 -21.76 9.53
N ASP A 704 -27.97 -21.61 8.67
CA ASP A 704 -27.33 -22.70 7.95
C ASP A 704 -26.17 -23.26 8.80
N LEU A 705 -26.15 -24.57 8.99
CA LEU A 705 -25.12 -25.30 9.75
C LEU A 705 -24.14 -26.01 8.80
N ALA A 706 -22.90 -26.21 9.24
CA ALA A 706 -21.85 -26.82 8.43
C ALA A 706 -22.11 -28.30 8.07
N ASP A 707 -23.00 -28.97 8.80
CA ASP A 707 -23.43 -30.34 8.52
C ASP A 707 -24.59 -30.42 7.51
N GLY A 708 -24.98 -29.28 6.93
CA GLY A 708 -26.05 -29.17 5.94
C GLY A 708 -27.46 -29.03 6.52
N ARG A 709 -27.63 -29.05 7.85
CA ARG A 709 -28.93 -28.78 8.49
C ARG A 709 -29.25 -27.29 8.48
N ILE A 710 -30.54 -26.97 8.39
CA ILE A 710 -31.06 -25.61 8.42
C ILE A 710 -32.00 -25.48 9.61
N ILE A 711 -31.82 -24.43 10.42
CA ILE A 711 -32.75 -24.05 11.47
C ILE A 711 -33.52 -22.82 10.99
N GLU A 712 -34.84 -22.93 10.91
CA GLU A 712 -35.72 -21.82 10.56
C GLU A 712 -36.63 -21.44 11.73
N VAL A 713 -36.82 -20.14 11.95
CA VAL A 713 -37.81 -19.59 12.88
C VAL A 713 -38.60 -18.52 12.13
N LYS A 714 -39.90 -18.73 11.94
CA LYS A 714 -40.78 -17.80 11.23
C LYS A 714 -41.80 -17.19 12.19
N SER A 715 -42.42 -16.07 11.84
CA SER A 715 -43.58 -15.55 12.56
C SER A 715 -44.77 -16.50 12.39
N ASP A 716 -45.22 -17.13 13.46
CA ASP A 716 -46.36 -18.07 13.48
C ASP A 716 -46.94 -18.20 14.92
N GLN A 717 -47.79 -19.19 15.16
CA GLN A 717 -48.39 -19.47 16.47
C GLN A 717 -47.40 -20.02 17.52
N SER A 718 -46.13 -20.29 17.17
CA SER A 718 -45.09 -20.68 18.13
C SER A 718 -44.64 -19.49 18.99
N TRP A 719 -44.84 -18.26 18.50
CA TRP A 719 -44.56 -17.05 19.26
C TRP A 719 -45.53 -16.90 20.44
N ARG A 720 -45.03 -16.31 21.53
CA ARG A 720 -45.79 -16.05 22.75
C ARG A 720 -45.85 -14.55 23.00
N ILE A 721 -46.99 -14.09 23.51
CA ILE A 721 -47.18 -12.70 23.90
C ILE A 721 -46.89 -12.59 25.39
N VAL A 722 -45.96 -11.71 25.74
CA VAL A 722 -45.57 -11.43 27.11
C VAL A 722 -46.49 -10.35 27.67
N PRO A 723 -47.21 -10.60 28.78
CA PRO A 723 -48.04 -9.58 29.42
C PRO A 723 -47.20 -8.39 29.93
N ASP A 724 -47.81 -7.21 29.97
CA ASP A 724 -47.15 -6.02 30.50
C ASP A 724 -46.73 -6.18 31.96
N GLY A 725 -45.60 -5.56 32.32
CA GLY A 725 -45.04 -5.59 33.68
C GLY A 725 -44.13 -6.78 33.98
N VAL A 726 -43.93 -7.73 33.06
CA VAL A 726 -42.96 -8.82 33.24
C VAL A 726 -41.53 -8.28 33.03
N SER A 727 -40.68 -8.43 34.04
CA SER A 727 -39.27 -8.00 33.95
C SER A 727 -38.34 -9.07 33.36
N ARG A 728 -37.33 -8.60 32.61
CA ARG A 728 -36.25 -9.39 31.98
C ARG A 728 -36.75 -10.52 31.06
N TRP A 729 -37.91 -10.33 30.43
CA TRP A 729 -38.52 -11.34 29.56
C TRP A 729 -37.64 -11.62 28.34
N GLU A 730 -36.90 -10.62 27.87
CA GLU A 730 -35.95 -10.69 26.75
C GLU A 730 -34.75 -11.63 26.99
N LYS A 731 -34.53 -12.09 28.23
CA LYS A 731 -33.46 -13.03 28.61
C LYS A 731 -33.97 -14.39 29.10
N ARG A 732 -35.29 -14.59 29.17
CA ARG A 732 -35.87 -15.84 29.69
C ARG A 732 -35.78 -16.93 28.63
N THR A 733 -35.26 -18.08 29.02
CA THR A 733 -35.06 -19.26 28.15
C THR A 733 -36.29 -20.18 28.08
N GLU A 734 -37.33 -19.89 28.86
CA GLU A 734 -38.58 -20.65 28.93
C GLU A 734 -39.77 -19.69 29.08
N ALA A 735 -40.86 -19.99 28.36
CA ALA A 735 -42.12 -19.27 28.49
C ALA A 735 -42.80 -19.58 29.83
N LYS A 736 -43.45 -18.59 30.44
CA LYS A 736 -44.26 -18.84 31.64
C LYS A 736 -45.60 -19.49 31.29
N PRO A 737 -46.13 -20.38 32.16
CA PRO A 737 -47.51 -20.82 32.08
C PRO A 737 -48.45 -19.60 32.07
N GLY A 738 -49.28 -19.47 31.03
CA GLY A 738 -50.23 -18.37 30.87
C GLY A 738 -49.84 -17.26 29.89
N TRP A 739 -48.68 -17.33 29.21
CA TRP A 739 -48.42 -16.46 28.06
C TRP A 739 -49.22 -16.93 26.84
N PRO A 740 -50.16 -16.11 26.30
CA PRO A 740 -50.95 -16.52 25.15
C PRO A 740 -50.07 -16.68 23.90
N ALA A 741 -50.50 -17.54 22.98
CA ALA A 741 -49.88 -17.67 21.67
C ALA A 741 -50.20 -16.45 20.80
N ALA A 742 -49.30 -16.10 19.88
CA ALA A 742 -49.58 -15.06 18.89
C ALA A 742 -50.66 -15.52 17.90
N THR A 743 -51.49 -14.57 17.46
CA THR A 743 -52.56 -14.80 16.48
C THR A 743 -52.05 -14.44 15.08
N ILE A 744 -52.33 -15.30 14.10
CA ILE A 744 -52.06 -15.01 12.69
C ILE A 744 -53.13 -14.05 12.18
N ILE A 745 -52.73 -12.86 11.75
CA ILE A 745 -53.61 -11.80 11.27
C ILE A 745 -53.81 -11.90 9.75
N ALA A 746 -52.74 -12.16 9.00
CA ALA A 746 -52.78 -12.33 7.55
C ALA A 746 -51.59 -13.17 7.05
N PRO A 747 -51.71 -13.90 5.93
CA PRO A 747 -50.54 -14.45 5.23
C PRO A 747 -49.66 -13.31 4.67
N PHE A 748 -48.40 -13.61 4.35
CA PHE A 748 -47.54 -12.67 3.61
C PHE A 748 -48.22 -12.25 2.29
N GLY A 749 -48.26 -10.94 2.00
CA GLY A 749 -49.02 -10.37 0.87
C GLY A 749 -50.56 -10.41 1.01
N GLY A 750 -51.10 -10.85 2.14
CA GLY A 750 -52.55 -10.88 2.43
C GLY A 750 -53.16 -9.50 2.67
N THR A 751 -54.48 -9.42 2.83
CA THR A 751 -55.19 -8.14 3.07
C THR A 751 -55.29 -7.79 4.54
N THR A 752 -55.32 -6.48 4.85
CA THR A 752 -55.51 -5.99 6.21
C THR A 752 -56.99 -6.14 6.64
N PRO A 753 -57.27 -6.48 7.92
CA PRO A 753 -58.64 -6.66 8.42
C PRO A 753 -59.55 -5.42 8.37
N LEU A 754 -59.02 -4.20 8.57
CA LEU A 754 -59.84 -2.98 8.69
C LEU A 754 -60.14 -2.31 7.34
N ASN A 755 -59.18 -2.29 6.42
CA ASN A 755 -59.24 -1.42 5.22
C ASN A 755 -59.25 -2.19 3.89
N GLY A 756 -59.02 -3.51 3.90
CA GLY A 756 -58.98 -4.35 2.69
C GLY A 756 -57.79 -4.11 1.77
N SER A 757 -56.88 -3.19 2.13
CA SER A 757 -55.59 -2.99 1.47
C SER A 757 -54.68 -4.20 1.65
N SER A 758 -53.82 -4.52 0.69
CA SER A 758 -52.84 -5.59 0.86
C SER A 758 -51.73 -5.14 1.82
N TRP A 759 -51.45 -5.95 2.84
CA TRP A 759 -50.14 -5.98 3.48
C TRP A 759 -49.05 -6.20 2.43
N MET A 760 -47.82 -5.84 2.79
CA MET A 760 -46.67 -5.81 1.89
C MET A 760 -46.56 -7.10 1.05
N GLN A 761 -46.70 -6.98 -0.28
CA GLN A 761 -46.52 -8.08 -1.24
C GLN A 761 -45.04 -8.26 -1.62
N ALA A 762 -44.28 -7.16 -1.63
CA ALA A 762 -42.84 -7.10 -1.83
C ALA A 762 -42.27 -5.91 -1.03
N PRO A 763 -41.03 -5.99 -0.52
CA PRO A 763 -40.44 -4.91 0.26
C PRO A 763 -40.25 -3.65 -0.60
N GLY A 764 -40.73 -2.51 -0.11
CA GLY A 764 -40.51 -1.22 -0.78
C GLY A 764 -39.04 -0.79 -0.70
N LYS A 765 -38.36 -1.18 0.39
CA LYS A 765 -36.93 -0.95 0.62
C LYS A 765 -36.38 -1.99 1.58
N VAL A 766 -35.13 -2.38 1.39
CA VAL A 766 -34.42 -3.33 2.26
C VAL A 766 -33.36 -2.57 3.04
N ILE A 767 -33.43 -2.62 4.37
CA ILE A 767 -32.46 -2.01 5.25
C ILE A 767 -31.51 -3.10 5.75
N VAL A 768 -30.27 -3.07 5.26
CA VAL A 768 -29.21 -3.97 5.74
C VAL A 768 -28.62 -3.38 7.00
N MET A 769 -28.77 -4.10 8.11
CA MET A 769 -28.24 -3.69 9.40
C MET A 769 -26.72 -3.95 9.45
N PRO A 770 -25.94 -3.04 10.04
CA PRO A 770 -24.49 -3.19 10.10
C PRO A 770 -24.11 -4.49 10.82
N LEU A 771 -23.00 -5.12 10.38
CA LEU A 771 -22.47 -6.34 10.96
C LEU A 771 -22.28 -6.20 12.48
N LEU A 772 -23.11 -6.91 13.24
CA LEU A 772 -23.08 -6.87 14.69
C LEU A 772 -21.95 -7.75 15.21
N GLN A 773 -20.84 -7.11 15.57
CA GLN A 773 -19.70 -7.82 16.14
C GLN A 773 -20.04 -8.34 17.55
N PRO A 774 -19.54 -9.55 17.91
CA PRO A 774 -19.54 -9.98 19.31
C PRO A 774 -18.70 -9.00 20.13
N ILE A 775 -19.15 -8.66 21.34
CA ILE A 775 -18.35 -7.83 22.25
C ILE A 775 -17.16 -8.68 22.70
N LYS A 776 -16.07 -8.61 21.95
CA LYS A 776 -14.78 -9.18 22.36
C LYS A 776 -14.19 -8.25 23.40
N VAL A 777 -14.41 -8.58 24.67
CA VAL A 777 -13.62 -7.99 25.76
C VAL A 777 -12.23 -8.61 25.65
N PHE A 778 -11.33 -7.92 24.96
CA PHE A 778 -9.96 -8.38 24.84
C PHE A 778 -9.32 -8.45 26.23
N PHE A 779 -8.37 -9.36 26.42
CA PHE A 779 -7.68 -9.52 27.71
C PHE A 779 -7.17 -8.18 28.28
N TRP A 780 -6.72 -7.25 27.41
CA TRP A 780 -6.27 -5.93 27.83
C TRP A 780 -7.36 -4.95 28.28
N GLN A 781 -8.62 -5.22 27.96
CA GLN A 781 -9.79 -4.45 28.43
C GLN A 781 -10.32 -4.99 29.78
N THR A 782 -9.77 -6.09 30.28
CA THR A 782 -10.11 -6.58 31.62
C THR A 782 -9.56 -5.60 32.67
N GLY A 783 -10.36 -5.35 33.73
CA GLY A 783 -9.98 -4.40 34.78
C GLY A 783 -8.64 -4.72 35.42
N TRP A 784 -8.32 -6.01 35.62
CA TRP A 784 -7.06 -6.45 36.19
C TRP A 784 -5.84 -6.18 35.29
N PHE A 785 -5.98 -6.30 33.96
CA PHE A 785 -4.90 -5.94 33.03
C PHE A 785 -4.68 -4.43 33.02
N GLN A 786 -5.75 -3.63 32.98
CA GLN A 786 -5.64 -2.17 33.01
C GLN A 786 -4.99 -1.67 34.30
N VAL A 787 -5.36 -2.25 35.45
CA VAL A 787 -4.71 -1.96 36.74
C VAL A 787 -3.22 -2.33 36.70
N SER A 788 -2.88 -3.51 36.18
CA SER A 788 -1.49 -3.97 36.08
C SER A 788 -0.65 -3.08 35.15
N LEU A 789 -1.23 -2.66 34.03
CA LEU A 789 -0.59 -1.76 33.06
C LEU A 789 -0.40 -0.36 33.66
N LEU A 790 -1.39 0.18 34.37
CA LEU A 790 -1.28 1.47 35.07
C LEU A 790 -0.21 1.42 36.17
N SER A 791 -0.12 0.32 36.91
CA SER A 791 0.97 0.13 37.90
C SER A 791 2.34 0.06 37.23
N LEU A 792 2.47 -0.64 36.09
CA LEU A 792 3.72 -0.71 35.34
C LEU A 792 4.13 0.66 34.77
N CYS A 793 3.20 1.39 34.16
CA CYS A 793 3.42 2.74 33.66
C CYS A 793 3.79 3.69 34.80
N GLY A 794 3.11 3.61 35.94
CA GLY A 794 3.43 4.37 37.14
C GLY A 794 4.85 4.10 37.65
N LEU A 795 5.27 2.83 37.66
CA LEU A 795 6.62 2.43 38.04
C LEU A 795 7.67 2.98 37.06
N VAL A 796 7.42 2.90 35.75
CA VAL A 796 8.30 3.44 34.71
C VAL A 796 8.41 4.96 34.82
N ILE A 797 7.30 5.66 35.07
CA ILE A 797 7.30 7.11 35.29
C ILE A 797 8.10 7.46 36.55
N LEU A 798 7.94 6.72 37.65
CA LEU A 798 8.71 6.92 38.87
C LEU A 798 10.21 6.71 38.65
N ILE A 799 10.60 5.66 37.93
CA ILE A 799 11.99 5.39 37.56
C ILE A 799 12.53 6.49 36.64
N SER A 800 11.75 6.92 35.66
CA SER A 800 12.13 7.97 34.71
C SER A 800 12.26 9.33 35.38
N LEU A 801 11.36 9.69 36.29
CA LEU A 801 11.46 10.89 37.14
C LEU A 801 12.68 10.82 38.04
N ARG A 802 12.99 9.66 38.62
CA ARG A 802 14.19 9.46 39.44
C ARG A 802 15.46 9.61 38.60
N LEU A 803 15.51 9.04 37.40
CA LEU A 803 16.62 9.17 36.46
C LEU A 803 16.78 10.61 35.96
N MET A 804 15.69 11.29 35.63
CA MET A 804 15.69 12.70 35.23
C MET A 804 16.16 13.60 36.37
N ALA A 805 15.74 13.35 37.61
CA ALA A 805 16.22 14.07 38.78
C ALA A 805 17.73 13.84 39.00
N GLN A 806 18.21 12.60 38.83
CA GLN A 806 19.64 12.28 38.90
C GLN A 806 20.45 12.99 37.79
N LEU A 807 19.95 12.99 36.56
CA LEU A 807 20.58 13.68 35.43
C LEU A 807 20.57 15.20 35.62
N ALA A 808 19.49 15.77 36.16
CA ALA A 808 19.39 17.19 36.46
C ALA A 808 20.37 17.62 37.56
N LEU A 809 20.51 16.83 38.62
CA LEU A 809 21.51 17.06 39.66
C LEU A 809 22.93 17.04 39.07
N HIS A 810 23.24 16.06 38.21
CA HIS A 810 24.56 15.98 37.59
C HIS A 810 24.85 17.13 36.61
N ARG A 811 23.85 17.56 35.83
CA ARG A 811 23.96 18.75 34.98
C ARG A 811 24.17 20.03 35.80
N ASN A 812 23.49 20.15 36.96
CA ASN A 812 23.67 21.29 37.84
C ASN A 812 25.08 21.34 38.44
N GLU A 813 25.66 20.20 38.83
CA GLU A 813 27.06 20.12 39.27
C GLU A 813 28.04 20.59 38.18
N GLN A 814 27.86 20.11 36.94
CA GLN A 814 28.69 20.53 35.80
C GLN A 814 28.55 22.03 35.52
N ARG A 815 27.32 22.55 35.56
CA ARG A 815 27.03 23.97 35.34
C ARG A 815 27.60 24.86 36.45
N LEU A 816 27.62 24.39 37.69
CA LEU A 816 28.27 25.08 38.80
C LEU A 816 29.79 25.13 38.61
N LEU A 817 30.41 24.03 38.17
CA LEU A 817 31.84 24.00 37.83
C LEU A 817 32.20 24.92 36.66
N GLU A 818 31.38 24.97 35.62
CA GLU A 818 31.56 25.90 34.49
C GLU A 818 31.36 27.36 34.92
N LYS A 819 30.38 27.65 35.78
CA LYS A 819 30.20 28.98 36.36
C LYS A 819 31.41 29.41 37.18
N GLU A 820 32.00 28.51 37.97
CA GLU A 820 33.19 28.82 38.75
C GLU A 820 34.41 29.05 37.85
N ARG A 821 34.58 28.26 36.78
CA ARG A 821 35.60 28.52 35.75
C ARG A 821 35.41 29.88 35.06
N ALA A 822 34.16 30.21 34.72
CA ALA A 822 33.82 31.51 34.09
C ALA A 822 33.92 32.69 35.06
N ARG A 823 33.78 32.45 36.37
CA ARG A 823 34.05 33.43 37.42
C ARG A 823 35.55 33.67 37.54
N ILE A 824 36.34 32.60 37.65
CA ILE A 824 37.80 32.67 37.70
C ILE A 824 38.32 33.40 36.45
N ALA A 825 37.84 33.06 35.25
CA ALA A 825 38.22 33.76 34.01
C ALA A 825 37.88 35.26 34.01
N ARG A 826 36.80 35.68 34.68
CA ARG A 826 36.44 37.10 34.84
C ARG A 826 37.32 37.80 35.86
N GLU A 827 37.50 37.22 37.05
CA GLU A 827 38.43 37.76 38.06
C GLU A 827 39.86 37.88 37.48
N ILE A 828 40.25 36.98 36.57
CA ILE A 828 41.51 37.05 35.80
C ILE A 828 41.52 38.23 34.83
N HIS A 829 40.48 38.40 34.02
CA HIS A 829 40.39 39.52 33.08
C HIS A 829 40.46 40.85 33.83
N ASP A 830 39.83 40.93 35.00
CA ASP A 830 39.77 42.14 35.80
C ASP A 830 41.10 42.45 36.52
N ASP A 831 41.77 41.45 37.11
CA ASP A 831 43.08 41.63 37.77
C ASP A 831 44.22 41.89 36.76
N ILE A 832 44.20 41.20 35.60
CA ILE A 832 45.12 41.50 34.49
C ILE A 832 44.84 42.89 33.91
N GLY A 833 43.57 43.24 33.70
CA GLY A 833 43.18 44.55 33.18
C GLY A 833 43.59 45.71 34.09
N ALA A 834 43.44 45.56 35.41
CA ALA A 834 43.86 46.55 36.39
C ALA A 834 45.39 46.78 36.36
N ARG A 835 46.19 45.71 36.32
CA ARG A 835 47.65 45.80 36.28
C ARG A 835 48.19 46.28 34.94
N MET A 836 47.56 45.92 33.81
CA MET A 836 47.89 46.49 32.50
C MET A 836 47.63 48.00 32.47
N THR A 837 46.55 48.46 33.10
CA THR A 837 46.25 49.88 33.21
C THR A 837 47.31 50.61 34.01
N GLN A 838 47.77 50.02 35.12
CA GLN A 838 48.84 50.56 35.94
C GLN A 838 50.18 50.64 35.17
N LEU A 839 50.51 49.60 34.41
CA LEU A 839 51.69 49.57 33.55
C LEU A 839 51.68 50.64 32.45
N VAL A 840 50.50 50.90 31.86
CA VAL A 840 50.31 51.97 30.86
C VAL A 840 50.47 53.34 31.51
N LEU A 841 49.91 53.56 32.70
CA LEU A 841 50.05 54.81 33.46
C LEU A 841 51.52 55.07 33.83
N ASP A 842 52.23 54.07 34.36
CA ASP A 842 53.65 54.19 34.69
C ASP A 842 54.51 54.49 33.44
N GLY A 843 54.12 53.93 32.28
CA GLY A 843 54.74 54.21 30.99
C GLY A 843 54.43 55.60 30.42
N GLU A 844 53.22 56.11 30.63
CA GLU A 844 52.81 57.46 30.23
C GLU A 844 53.45 58.54 31.12
N GLU A 845 53.58 58.28 32.42
CA GLU A 845 54.27 59.16 33.38
C GLU A 845 55.79 59.18 33.10
N ALA A 846 56.39 58.02 32.78
CA ALA A 846 57.78 57.97 32.31
C ALA A 846 58.01 58.73 30.98
N ARG A 847 56.96 58.93 30.17
CA ARG A 847 57.00 59.70 28.91
C ARG A 847 56.79 61.20 29.11
N SER A 848 56.16 61.64 30.20
CA SER A 848 55.89 63.06 30.45
C SER A 848 57.09 63.81 31.09
N GLU A 849 58.01 63.11 31.76
CA GLU A 849 59.20 63.69 32.41
C GLU A 849 60.52 63.51 31.62
N LEU A 850 60.51 63.77 30.31
CA LEU A 850 61.69 63.65 29.43
C LEU A 850 62.78 64.74 29.63
N SER A 851 62.85 65.38 30.79
CA SER A 851 63.80 66.47 31.08
C SER A 851 64.89 66.16 32.12
N ASP A 852 64.90 64.98 32.77
CA ASP A 852 65.96 64.62 33.72
C ASP A 852 66.52 63.20 33.46
N ALA A 853 67.72 63.13 32.88
CA ALA A 853 68.31 61.91 32.33
C ALA A 853 68.79 60.88 33.38
N THR A 854 68.63 61.16 34.68
CA THR A 854 69.26 60.36 35.75
C THR A 854 68.34 59.30 36.36
N SER A 855 67.01 59.42 36.21
CA SER A 855 66.02 58.51 36.83
C SER A 855 65.30 57.58 35.82
N LEU A 856 65.43 57.85 34.53
CA LEU A 856 64.78 57.11 33.43
C LEU A 856 65.14 55.60 33.40
N PRO A 857 66.41 55.17 33.61
CA PRO A 857 66.76 53.74 33.58
C PRO A 857 66.16 52.93 34.73
N LEU A 858 66.00 53.55 35.93
CA LEU A 858 65.42 52.90 37.10
C LEU A 858 63.91 52.66 36.92
N ARG A 859 63.19 53.62 36.33
CA ARG A 859 61.74 53.49 36.07
C ARG A 859 61.43 52.52 34.91
N LEU A 860 62.23 52.54 33.83
CA LEU A 860 62.13 51.53 32.77
C LEU A 860 62.37 50.11 33.29
N ASN A 861 63.31 49.93 34.22
CA ASN A 861 63.52 48.66 34.90
C ASN A 861 62.29 48.26 35.74
N HIS A 862 61.63 49.20 36.42
CA HIS A 862 60.41 48.93 37.18
C HIS A 862 59.24 48.48 36.28
N ILE A 863 59.03 49.15 35.14
CA ILE A 863 58.04 48.75 34.12
C ILE A 863 58.37 47.37 33.56
N CYS A 864 59.65 47.08 33.29
CA CYS A 864 60.06 45.75 32.81
C CYS A 864 59.86 44.66 33.88
N GLU A 865 60.06 44.97 35.16
CA GLU A 865 59.80 44.06 36.29
C GLU A 865 58.30 43.77 36.45
N GLU A 866 57.45 44.81 36.45
CA GLU A 866 55.98 44.68 36.49
C GLU A 866 55.46 43.87 35.30
N ALA A 867 55.94 44.14 34.08
CA ALA A 867 55.56 43.39 32.88
C ALA A 867 56.01 41.92 32.94
N ARG A 868 57.20 41.62 33.49
CA ARG A 868 57.67 40.24 33.69
C ARG A 868 56.87 39.52 34.79
N GLY A 869 56.49 40.23 35.85
CA GLY A 869 55.60 39.73 36.90
C GLY A 869 54.19 39.41 36.38
N LEU A 870 53.66 40.24 35.49
CA LEU A 870 52.39 40.03 34.81
C LEU A 870 52.42 38.78 33.91
N LEU A 871 53.47 38.62 33.10
CA LEU A 871 53.67 37.46 32.22
C LEU A 871 53.79 36.14 33.01
N ALA A 872 54.53 36.15 34.13
CA ALA A 872 54.66 34.97 35.00
C ALA A 872 53.30 34.57 35.63
N THR A 873 52.50 35.57 36.00
CA THR A 873 51.16 35.35 36.57
C THR A 873 50.18 34.83 35.51
N MET A 874 50.25 35.32 34.27
CA MET A 874 49.44 34.86 33.15
C MET A 874 49.71 33.40 32.77
N ASP A 875 50.98 32.97 32.74
CA ASP A 875 51.37 31.58 32.47
C ASP A 875 50.88 30.61 33.56
N GLU A 876 50.95 31.03 34.83
CA GLU A 876 50.44 30.28 35.98
C GLU A 876 48.92 30.09 35.92
N ILE A 877 48.21 31.12 35.47
CA ILE A 877 46.76 31.15 35.29
C ILE A 877 46.30 30.31 34.09
N LEU A 878 46.94 30.46 32.92
CA LEU A 878 46.64 29.69 31.71
C LEU A 878 46.80 28.18 31.94
N TRP A 879 47.79 27.80 32.75
CA TRP A 879 47.97 26.41 33.14
C TRP A 879 46.89 25.93 34.11
N ALA A 880 46.49 26.74 35.10
CA ALA A 880 45.44 26.38 36.05
C ALA A 880 44.08 26.18 35.37
N VAL A 881 43.72 27.03 34.40
CA VAL A 881 42.35 27.02 33.80
C VAL A 881 42.17 25.95 32.70
N ASN A 882 43.23 25.35 32.15
CA ASN A 882 43.13 24.41 31.03
C ASN A 882 42.61 23.00 31.44
N PRO A 883 41.42 22.57 30.99
CA PRO A 883 40.81 21.30 31.38
C PRO A 883 41.53 20.05 30.86
N ARG A 884 42.37 20.19 29.82
CA ARG A 884 43.10 19.06 29.22
C ARG A 884 44.30 18.60 30.06
N ARG A 885 44.57 19.26 31.20
CA ARG A 885 45.73 19.01 32.08
C ARG A 885 45.31 18.65 33.52
N ASP A 886 44.08 18.18 33.71
CA ASP A 886 43.52 17.81 35.02
C ASP A 886 43.99 16.42 35.51
N THR A 887 45.20 15.98 35.14
CA THR A 887 45.79 14.72 35.61
C THR A 887 46.99 14.97 36.52
N LEU A 888 47.20 14.06 37.48
CA LEU A 888 48.36 14.11 38.37
C LEU A 888 49.70 14.04 37.60
N ARG A 889 49.73 13.36 36.45
CA ARG A 889 50.91 13.29 35.58
C ARG A 889 51.28 14.67 35.01
N ASP A 890 50.30 15.39 34.46
CA ASP A 890 50.53 16.72 33.90
C ASP A 890 50.93 17.73 34.98
N PHE A 891 50.37 17.57 36.19
CA PHE A 891 50.77 18.31 37.38
C PHE A 891 52.26 18.15 37.69
N THR A 892 52.70 16.90 37.88
CA THR A 892 54.08 16.60 38.26
C THR A 892 55.07 17.07 37.20
N ALA A 893 54.76 16.87 35.91
CA ALA A 893 55.60 17.34 34.81
C ALA A 893 55.78 18.87 34.81
N TYR A 894 54.71 19.62 35.08
CA TYR A 894 54.76 21.08 35.14
C TYR A 894 55.58 21.58 36.34
N VAL A 895 55.35 21.02 37.53
CA VAL A 895 56.10 21.37 38.75
C VAL A 895 57.59 21.13 38.57
N CYS A 896 57.97 19.99 37.99
CA CYS A 896 59.37 19.67 37.72
C CYS A 896 60.01 20.68 36.76
N LYS A 897 59.32 21.01 35.67
CA LYS A 897 59.78 22.00 34.69
C LYS A 897 59.90 23.40 35.31
N TYR A 898 58.94 23.78 36.15
CA TYR A 898 58.96 25.05 36.86
C TYR A 898 60.15 25.13 37.83
N ALA A 899 60.35 24.12 38.68
CA ALA A 899 61.45 24.08 39.65
C ALA A 899 62.82 24.16 38.97
N GLN A 900 63.01 23.40 37.87
CA GLN A 900 64.23 23.48 37.07
C GLN A 900 64.48 24.89 36.52
N ARG A 901 63.46 25.51 35.91
CA ARG A 901 63.59 26.85 35.34
C ARG A 901 63.85 27.90 36.43
N PHE A 902 63.13 27.83 37.53
CA PHE A 902 63.23 28.78 38.63
C PHE A 902 64.61 28.75 39.31
N LEU A 903 65.19 27.55 39.47
CA LEU A 903 66.51 27.39 40.11
C LEU A 903 67.68 27.51 39.13
N SER A 904 67.45 27.48 37.81
CA SER A 904 68.52 27.55 36.79
C SER A 904 69.40 28.81 36.85
N SER A 905 68.88 29.91 37.40
CA SER A 905 69.61 31.16 37.59
C SER A 905 70.26 31.29 38.98
N THR A 906 70.24 30.24 39.79
CA THR A 906 70.80 30.20 41.15
C THR A 906 71.96 29.20 41.24
N GLN A 907 72.77 29.30 42.30
CA GLN A 907 73.88 28.37 42.57
C GLN A 907 73.40 27.02 43.17
N ILE A 908 72.09 26.81 43.30
CA ILE A 908 71.50 25.64 43.96
C ILE A 908 71.27 24.52 42.93
N GLN A 909 71.91 23.37 43.12
CA GLN A 909 71.68 22.19 42.28
C GLN A 909 70.37 21.50 42.66
N CYS A 910 69.44 21.36 41.72
CA CYS A 910 68.14 20.74 41.95
C CYS A 910 68.13 19.25 41.57
N LEU A 911 67.90 18.37 42.55
CA LEU A 911 67.69 16.94 42.33
C LEU A 911 66.19 16.62 42.33
N LEU A 912 65.67 16.12 41.19
CA LEU A 912 64.27 15.71 41.03
C LEU A 912 64.11 14.20 41.20
N GLU A 913 63.38 13.78 42.23
CA GLU A 913 63.02 12.38 42.45
C GLU A 913 61.52 12.16 42.21
N VAL A 914 61.18 11.71 41.00
CA VAL A 914 59.80 11.46 40.60
C VAL A 914 59.58 9.97 40.39
N GLU A 915 58.58 9.40 41.04
CA GLU A 915 58.22 7.98 40.89
C GLU A 915 57.74 7.68 39.45
N SER A 916 58.23 6.60 38.83
CA SER A 916 57.99 6.29 37.40
C SER A 916 56.55 5.83 37.09
N ALA A 917 55.75 5.47 38.10
CA ALA A 917 54.38 4.95 37.97
C ALA A 917 53.28 5.96 38.36
N ILE A 918 53.40 7.23 37.95
CA ILE A 918 52.37 8.24 38.25
C ILE A 918 51.10 7.99 37.42
N SER A 919 50.00 7.71 38.12
CA SER A 919 48.65 7.49 37.60
C SER A 919 48.06 8.71 36.86
N THR A 920 47.23 8.48 35.83
CA THR A 920 46.40 9.49 35.14
C THR A 920 45.17 9.93 35.94
N ALA A 921 45.15 9.72 37.26
CA ALA A 921 44.02 10.08 38.11
C ALA A 921 43.66 11.57 38.00
N ALA A 922 42.35 11.84 37.96
CA ALA A 922 41.81 13.19 37.91
C ALA A 922 42.24 13.99 39.14
N PHE A 923 42.88 15.12 38.92
CA PHE A 923 43.43 16.01 39.94
C PHE A 923 42.68 17.34 39.87
N SER A 924 41.80 17.58 40.85
CA SER A 924 40.85 18.69 40.78
C SER A 924 41.54 20.05 40.86
N LEU A 925 40.93 21.05 40.20
CA LEU A 925 41.45 22.41 40.10
C LEU A 925 41.82 23.06 41.45
N PRO A 926 41.01 22.97 42.53
CA PRO A 926 41.36 23.56 43.82
C PRO A 926 42.59 22.89 44.45
N LEU A 927 42.68 21.56 44.33
CA LEU A 927 43.78 20.78 44.88
C LEU A 927 45.10 21.10 44.18
N ARG A 928 45.03 21.23 42.84
CA ARG A 928 46.14 21.56 41.97
C ARG A 928 46.73 22.95 42.26
N ARG A 929 45.86 23.95 42.36
CA ARG A 929 46.27 25.34 42.62
C ARG A 929 46.90 25.49 44.01
N SER A 930 46.25 24.98 45.05
CA SER A 930 46.75 25.12 46.42
C SER A 930 48.07 24.39 46.64
N LEU A 931 48.24 23.18 46.10
CA LEU A 931 49.50 22.44 46.20
C LEU A 931 50.63 23.10 45.40
N PHE A 932 50.36 23.58 44.19
CA PHE A 932 51.37 24.30 43.40
C PHE A 932 51.89 25.54 44.13
N MET A 933 50.98 26.35 44.68
CA MET A 933 51.33 27.56 45.43
C MET A 933 52.17 27.24 46.67
N ALA A 934 51.85 26.17 47.40
CA ALA A 934 52.63 25.76 48.55
C ALA A 934 54.05 25.29 48.16
N ILE A 935 54.19 24.55 47.05
CA ILE A 935 55.51 24.14 46.53
C ILE A 935 56.32 25.37 46.07
N LYS A 936 55.69 26.31 45.36
CA LYS A 936 56.33 27.55 44.90
C LYS A 936 56.87 28.37 46.07
N GLU A 937 56.08 28.49 47.13
CA GLU A 937 56.48 29.18 48.36
C GLU A 937 57.63 28.45 49.08
N ALA A 938 57.61 27.11 49.15
CA ALA A 938 58.71 26.34 49.72
C ALA A 938 60.03 26.53 48.94
N LEU A 939 59.99 26.51 47.60
CA LEU A 939 61.16 26.77 46.75
C LEU A 939 61.68 28.20 46.91
N ASN A 940 60.79 29.19 47.00
CA ASN A 940 61.16 30.59 47.20
C ASN A 940 61.83 30.80 48.57
N ASN A 941 61.32 30.15 49.60
CA ASN A 941 61.91 30.18 50.94
C ASN A 941 63.30 29.55 50.97
N ALA A 942 63.51 28.44 50.25
CA ALA A 942 64.83 27.86 50.11
C ALA A 942 65.82 28.83 49.44
N VAL A 943 65.46 29.44 48.30
CA VAL A 943 66.35 30.38 47.60
C VAL A 943 66.68 31.62 48.44
N LYS A 944 65.69 32.17 49.16
CA LYS A 944 65.87 33.43 49.90
C LYS A 944 66.57 33.28 51.25
N TYR A 945 66.42 32.14 51.92
CA TYR A 945 66.79 32.03 53.33
C TYR A 945 67.72 30.85 53.68
N SER A 946 67.90 29.87 52.78
CA SER A 946 68.62 28.64 53.15
C SER A 946 70.14 28.71 52.93
N GLU A 947 70.65 29.56 52.03
CA GLU A 947 72.05 29.49 51.54
C GLU A 947 72.47 28.06 51.12
N ALA A 948 71.51 27.24 50.70
CA ALA A 948 71.76 25.86 50.29
C ALA A 948 72.60 25.78 49.01
N THR A 949 73.29 24.65 48.83
CA THR A 949 73.96 24.30 47.57
C THR A 949 73.22 23.20 46.81
N GLU A 950 72.37 22.42 47.48
CA GLU A 950 71.56 21.35 46.90
C GLU A 950 70.12 21.43 47.43
N LEU A 951 69.16 21.28 46.51
CA LEU A 951 67.74 21.15 46.83
C LEU A 951 67.14 19.91 46.17
N ARG A 952 66.46 19.08 46.96
CA ARG A 952 65.81 17.85 46.52
C ARG A 952 64.30 18.01 46.53
N LEU A 953 63.67 17.81 45.38
CA LEU A 953 62.21 17.77 45.23
C LEU A 953 61.77 16.34 44.92
N LYS A 954 61.00 15.75 45.84
CA LYS A 954 60.52 14.38 45.76
C LYS A 954 59.00 14.35 45.65
N ILE A 955 58.47 13.68 44.63
CA ILE A 955 57.03 13.53 44.42
C ILE A 955 56.72 12.03 44.32
N GLN A 956 55.97 11.53 45.30
CA GLN A 956 55.65 10.10 45.41
C GLN A 956 54.19 9.87 45.78
N ARG A 957 53.65 8.73 45.34
CA ARG A 957 52.31 8.30 45.72
C ARG A 957 52.39 7.17 46.73
N GLN A 958 51.96 7.44 47.96
CA GLN A 958 51.86 6.42 49.01
C GLN A 958 50.39 5.99 49.16
N HIS A 959 50.01 4.85 48.57
CA HIS A 959 48.66 4.27 48.61
C HIS A 959 47.54 5.28 48.21
N HIS A 960 46.85 5.84 49.21
CA HIS A 960 45.75 6.80 49.10
C HIS A 960 46.18 8.25 49.37
N ARG A 961 47.47 8.55 49.42
CA ARG A 961 47.99 9.90 49.65
C ARG A 961 49.06 10.27 48.62
N LEU A 962 49.01 11.51 48.16
CA LEU A 962 50.10 12.15 47.42
C LEU A 962 51.01 12.83 48.44
N VAL A 963 52.30 12.52 48.38
CA VAL A 963 53.32 13.12 49.27
C VAL A 963 54.33 13.86 48.41
N VAL A 964 54.51 15.15 48.69
CA VAL A 964 55.51 16.02 48.06
C VAL A 964 56.47 16.52 49.13
N VAL A 965 57.76 16.29 48.94
CA VAL A 965 58.81 16.67 49.89
C VAL A 965 59.81 17.59 49.21
N VAL A 966 60.06 18.74 49.82
CA VAL A 966 61.12 19.69 49.44
C VAL A 966 62.16 19.68 50.55
N VAL A 967 63.42 19.39 50.22
CA VAL A 967 64.52 19.36 51.18
C VAL A 967 65.68 20.20 50.66
N ASP A 968 66.17 21.13 51.46
CA ASP A 968 67.41 21.86 51.20
C ASP A 968 68.50 21.45 52.20
N ASN A 969 69.77 21.65 51.83
CA ASN A 969 70.94 21.39 52.68
C ASN A 969 71.51 22.65 53.34
N GLY A 970 70.69 23.70 53.49
CA GLY A 970 71.13 25.03 53.91
C GLY A 970 71.41 25.19 55.41
N ILE A 971 71.52 26.44 55.86
CA ILE A 971 71.82 26.81 57.25
C ILE A 971 70.74 26.39 58.25
N GLY A 972 69.53 26.06 57.79
CA GLY A 972 68.39 25.71 58.64
C GLY A 972 68.01 26.79 59.66
N PHE A 973 66.97 26.54 60.44
CA PHE A 973 66.53 27.45 61.50
C PHE A 973 65.93 26.68 62.67
N ASP A 974 65.89 27.30 63.84
CA ASP A 974 65.17 26.75 64.99
C ASP A 974 63.67 26.96 64.80
N SER A 975 62.93 25.87 64.59
CA SER A 975 61.49 25.88 64.39
C SER A 975 60.70 26.45 65.57
N ALA A 976 61.25 26.44 66.80
CA ALA A 976 60.58 26.96 67.99
C ALA A 976 60.77 28.48 68.19
N ALA A 977 61.78 29.09 67.54
CA ALA A 977 62.12 30.50 67.68
C ALA A 977 61.56 31.40 66.55
N VAL A 978 60.76 30.84 65.64
CA VAL A 978 60.21 31.59 64.49
C VAL A 978 58.98 32.40 64.91
N ASN A 979 59.03 33.71 64.66
CA ASN A 979 57.92 34.63 64.92
C ASN A 979 56.71 34.29 64.00
N PRO A 980 55.50 34.04 64.55
CA PRO A 980 54.32 33.62 63.77
C PRO A 980 53.83 34.64 62.73
N GLU A 981 54.31 35.89 62.78
CA GLU A 981 54.01 36.93 61.77
C GLU A 981 54.78 36.79 60.45
N ARG A 982 55.71 35.82 60.33
CA ARG A 982 56.32 35.49 59.03
C ARG A 982 55.34 34.69 58.17
N ASN A 983 54.61 35.40 57.31
CA ASN A 983 53.48 34.93 56.52
C ASN A 983 53.70 33.64 55.67
N GLY A 984 54.92 33.31 55.25
CA GLY A 984 55.18 32.20 54.31
C GLY A 984 54.79 30.80 54.83
N LEU A 985 55.20 30.45 56.06
CA LEU A 985 54.97 29.11 56.64
C LEU A 985 53.51 28.90 57.04
N THR A 986 52.89 29.92 57.64
CA THR A 986 51.47 29.91 58.03
C THR A 986 50.57 29.79 56.80
N ASN A 987 50.89 30.51 55.71
CA ASN A 987 50.16 30.43 54.46
C ASN A 987 50.22 29.04 53.82
N MET A 988 51.38 28.37 53.85
CA MET A 988 51.49 27.00 53.33
C MET A 988 50.64 26.02 54.14
N THR A 989 50.68 26.11 55.47
CA THR A 989 49.90 25.24 56.36
C THR A 989 48.39 25.47 56.21
N GLN A 990 47.95 26.72 56.16
CA GLN A 990 46.55 27.07 55.96
C GLN A 990 46.02 26.55 54.61
N ARG A 991 46.76 26.78 53.52
CA ARG A 991 46.36 26.32 52.18
C ARG A 991 46.25 24.80 52.07
N MET A 992 47.09 24.05 52.79
CA MET A 992 46.99 22.59 52.83
C MET A 992 45.80 22.12 53.67
N SER A 993 45.51 22.80 54.78
CA SER A 993 44.34 22.50 55.62
C SER A 993 43.01 22.71 54.89
N GLU A 994 42.88 23.79 54.11
CA GLU A 994 41.68 24.12 53.31
C GLU A 994 41.28 23.03 52.31
N ILE A 995 42.26 22.23 51.86
CA ILE A 995 42.04 21.12 50.93
C ILE A 995 42.03 19.74 51.63
N GLY A 996 42.01 19.71 52.97
CA GLY A 996 42.05 18.49 53.78
C GLY A 996 43.40 17.76 53.74
N GLY A 997 44.47 18.47 53.36
CA GLY A 997 45.85 18.01 53.39
C GLY A 997 46.59 18.48 54.64
N HIS A 998 47.83 18.01 54.80
CA HIS A 998 48.69 18.35 55.92
C HIS A 998 50.05 18.87 55.41
N CYS A 999 50.58 19.90 56.06
CA CYS A 999 51.92 20.45 55.82
C CYS A 999 52.74 20.28 57.09
N SER A 1000 53.90 19.64 57.01
CA SER A 1000 54.86 19.57 58.09
C SER A 1000 56.19 20.18 57.67
N VAL A 1001 56.77 21.00 58.54
CA VAL A 1001 58.06 21.66 58.33
C VAL A 1001 58.99 21.22 59.44
N THR A 1002 60.19 20.77 59.08
CA THR A 1002 61.22 20.32 60.02
C THR A 1002 62.54 20.96 59.63
N SER A 1003 63.12 21.76 60.52
CA SER A 1003 64.42 22.39 60.31
C SER A 1003 65.23 22.36 61.61
N GLN A 1004 66.55 22.28 61.48
CA GLN A 1004 67.49 22.43 62.58
C GLN A 1004 68.64 23.34 62.12
N PRO A 1005 69.15 24.25 62.98
CA PRO A 1005 70.33 25.05 62.66
C PRO A 1005 71.51 24.17 62.21
N GLY A 1006 72.11 24.51 61.07
CA GLY A 1006 73.21 23.81 60.41
C GLY A 1006 72.86 22.53 59.64
N LYS A 1007 71.58 22.12 59.56
CA LYS A 1007 71.16 20.85 58.93
C LYS A 1007 70.06 20.98 57.87
N GLY A 1008 69.85 22.18 57.32
CA GLY A 1008 68.87 22.44 56.27
C GLY A 1008 67.40 22.45 56.73
N CYS A 1009 66.49 22.53 55.76
CA CYS A 1009 65.04 22.50 55.99
C CYS A 1009 64.36 21.42 55.14
N ARG A 1010 63.37 20.74 55.73
CA ARG A 1010 62.49 19.79 55.07
C ARG A 1010 61.04 20.22 55.20
N VAL A 1011 60.36 20.39 54.07
CA VAL A 1011 58.93 20.69 53.99
C VAL A 1011 58.22 19.51 53.32
N GLU A 1012 57.21 18.95 53.98
CA GLU A 1012 56.45 17.81 53.50
C GLU A 1012 54.95 18.14 53.41
N PHE A 1013 54.40 17.95 52.22
CA PHE A 1013 52.99 18.13 51.92
C PHE A 1013 52.32 16.77 51.67
N SER A 1014 51.21 16.50 52.36
CA SER A 1014 50.50 15.22 52.27
C SER A 1014 49.00 15.40 52.03
N ILE A 1015 48.49 14.88 50.92
CA ILE A 1015 47.12 15.09 50.45
C ILE A 1015 46.40 13.75 50.18
N PRO A 1016 45.15 13.55 50.61
CA PRO A 1016 44.39 12.34 50.31
C PRO A 1016 43.89 12.28 48.85
N LEU A 1017 44.12 11.16 48.17
CA LEU A 1017 43.61 10.82 46.84
C LEU A 1017 42.42 9.87 46.96
N LYS A 1018 41.18 10.37 46.79
CA LYS A 1018 39.96 9.52 46.85
C LYS A 1018 39.90 8.54 45.66
N GLN A 1019 39.78 7.24 45.93
CA GLN A 1019 39.42 6.24 44.93
C GLN A 1019 37.91 6.30 44.63
N ARG A 1020 37.54 6.42 43.37
CA ARG A 1020 36.15 6.24 42.94
C ARG A 1020 35.87 4.74 42.79
N ARG A 1021 35.22 4.12 43.79
CA ARG A 1021 34.80 2.70 43.71
C ARG A 1021 33.60 2.57 42.75
N LEU A 1022 33.83 1.99 41.58
CA LEU A 1022 32.81 1.79 40.53
C LEU A 1022 31.72 0.77 40.88
N TRP A 1023 31.86 -0.01 41.96
CA TRP A 1023 31.01 -1.18 42.24
C TRP A 1023 30.14 -1.06 43.51
N ALA A 1024 30.25 0.04 44.28
CA ALA A 1024 29.39 0.27 45.45
C ALA A 1024 28.02 0.87 45.10
N TRP A 1025 27.80 1.25 43.84
CA TRP A 1025 26.58 1.96 43.41
C TRP A 1025 25.37 1.04 43.15
N ILE A 1026 25.59 -0.28 43.07
CA ILE A 1026 24.53 -1.23 42.71
C ILE A 1026 23.91 -1.92 43.94
N TRP A 1027 24.61 -2.02 45.09
CA TRP A 1027 24.17 -2.88 46.21
C TRP A 1027 24.44 -2.34 47.62
N SER A 1028 23.97 -1.14 47.97
CA SER A 1028 23.94 -0.71 49.38
C SER A 1028 22.77 0.23 49.68
N PRO A 1029 21.67 -0.25 50.31
CA PRO A 1029 20.56 0.60 50.75
C PRO A 1029 20.89 1.49 51.97
N ASN A 1030 22.02 1.27 52.65
CA ASN A 1030 22.29 1.84 53.98
C ASN A 1030 23.45 2.84 54.04
N GLN A 1031 23.41 3.91 53.24
CA GLN A 1031 24.23 5.11 53.54
C GLN A 1031 23.42 6.40 53.73
N PHE A 1032 22.08 6.30 53.85
CA PHE A 1032 21.24 7.42 54.25
C PHE A 1032 20.99 7.50 55.78
N SER A 1033 21.51 6.55 56.57
CA SER A 1033 21.27 6.51 58.02
C SER A 1033 22.32 7.25 58.87
N GLU A 1034 23.55 7.49 58.40
CA GLU A 1034 24.58 8.14 59.23
C GLU A 1034 24.49 9.67 59.23
N LYS A 1035 24.02 10.30 58.14
CA LYS A 1035 23.85 11.78 58.11
C LYS A 1035 22.60 12.28 58.82
N MET A 1036 21.68 11.40 59.22
CA MET A 1036 20.48 11.77 59.97
C MET A 1036 20.64 11.63 61.49
N ASN A 1037 21.64 10.89 61.98
CA ASN A 1037 21.92 10.79 63.42
C ASN A 1037 22.79 11.95 63.94
N ASP A 1038 23.75 12.47 63.15
CA ASP A 1038 24.52 13.66 63.58
C ASP A 1038 23.66 14.94 63.62
N ALA A 1039 22.72 15.09 62.67
CA ALA A 1039 21.78 16.21 62.66
C ALA A 1039 20.72 16.14 63.78
N ARG A 1040 20.57 14.99 64.45
CA ARG A 1040 19.63 14.80 65.56
C ARG A 1040 20.27 15.03 66.93
N ASN A 1041 21.60 14.89 67.04
CA ASN A 1041 22.36 15.23 68.25
C ASN A 1041 22.70 16.74 68.35
N ASP A 1042 22.82 17.46 67.23
CA ASP A 1042 23.04 18.92 67.28
C ASP A 1042 21.76 19.71 67.57
N ARG A 1043 20.57 19.20 67.22
CA ARG A 1043 19.30 19.88 67.56
C ARG A 1043 18.85 19.72 69.01
N THR A 1044 19.35 18.73 69.74
CA THR A 1044 19.02 18.54 71.17
C THR A 1044 19.89 19.37 72.12
N ASN A 1045 21.03 19.92 71.66
CA ASN A 1045 21.88 20.82 72.46
C ASN A 1045 21.57 22.31 72.29
N GLU A 1046 20.86 22.72 71.24
CA GLU A 1046 20.45 24.14 71.05
C GLU A 1046 19.09 24.48 71.68
N LEU A 1047 18.23 23.49 71.98
CA LEU A 1047 16.91 23.71 72.58
C LEU A 1047 16.91 23.80 74.12
N SER A 1048 18.05 23.64 74.79
CA SER A 1048 18.16 23.75 76.26
C SER A 1048 18.63 25.11 76.78
N LYS A 1049 18.69 26.15 75.94
CA LYS A 1049 19.27 27.46 76.35
C LYS A 1049 18.38 28.69 76.24
N ASN A 1050 17.12 28.61 75.83
CA ASN A 1050 16.23 29.78 75.83
C ASN A 1050 14.77 29.42 76.23
N HIS A 1051 14.55 29.19 77.52
CA HIS A 1051 13.26 29.46 78.17
C HIS A 1051 13.48 29.88 79.63
N ASP A 1052 13.35 31.18 79.85
CA ASP A 1052 13.19 31.83 81.16
C ASP A 1052 11.68 31.91 81.47
N PRO A 1053 11.19 31.31 82.58
CA PRO A 1053 9.77 31.21 82.88
C PRO A 1053 9.29 32.41 83.71
N THR A 1054 9.37 33.64 83.21
CA THR A 1054 8.84 34.82 83.94
C THR A 1054 8.25 35.93 83.09
N LYS A 1055 7.71 35.65 81.89
CA LYS A 1055 6.91 36.65 81.16
C LYS A 1055 5.66 36.02 80.54
N PHE A 1056 4.52 36.48 81.08
CA PHE A 1056 3.14 36.19 80.68
C PHE A 1056 2.84 36.57 79.24
#